data_AF-A0A8T3QKR5-F1
#
_entry.id   AF-A0A8T3QKR5-F1
#
_cell.length_a   1.000
_cell.length_b   1.000
_cell.length_c   1.000
_cell.angle_alpha   90.00
_cell.angle_beta   90.00
_cell.angle_gamma   90.00
#
_symmetry.space_group_name_H-M   'P 1'
#
loop_
_entity.id
_entity.type
_entity.pdbx_description
1 polymer ?
#
loop_
_entity_poly.entity_id
_entity_poly.type
_entity_poly.pdbx_seq_one_letter_code
_entity_poly.pdbx_strand_id
1 'polypeptide(L)'
;MLIGGIAFGLVLGLLAGGSLANLAAVRLRWVGVLMIAVILRFGTEWFLNRGNGFIEAVRLPLFFLAFVLLLAALWVNRNQPGMRLAFVGILSNTIAIIANGGHMPIWIPSLEPAGFRLQDLTSAFHVPLDAELNANFFLHAGPLADILPIPLPFVRNVASIGDVFLTIGLAFFLFATVVRNPGDEDHETATSDHDGPLTGLAGTTRLPRGIGAALGQQRVRPGTGLTTGFAETASLDRPLVLGGRGMGLAGPSAREVVDRVRGADGRVADVWAPHYPTDRGIALAPVPSATSAAADDDGAIALPGRPRVDVQDRVRRHPYVRLALNPSFSALWAGQMISMFGDRIHQIAIAFLVLGLTNNAVAVAFVFVAATIPNLLLSPLAGAYVDRWNQRDVMIVSDLLRAAVVLVMPIVAVTSVVLVYPLIFLITSISIFFRPARVAILPRIVRDDELLTANSALWAGETFADVIGYPLAGIFVGFLGPAIALAFWVDSATYAASALLIATIAVPAIQRRARPEMATVGEVVDEVADEAIDPTRAAGRIEQAASPGAQAAEPAISEPARTGVVEEMKEGYRFLRSEPVLFANTIQAAFAQFAIGSLTALTPIFAQDILGPANGVDPKAAYAFLETSIGVGNLIGGFVIGLIGMRLAKGRMVIGGYVLWGLFLIAFALSGNLALDFGILFGAGVANMIFVIPSQTLFQQRTPPELIGRVIGFRFALVFGSMTLAMAVGGILGQTIGVVPVLVFSGIVTVLAGLAGLLVPEMRDA
;
A
#
# COMPACT_ATOMS: atom_id res chain seq x y z
N MET A 1 -6.77 -9.52 22.95
CA MET A 1 -6.42 -8.91 21.64
C MET A 1 -7.31 -9.41 20.48
N LEU A 2 -7.36 -10.72 20.21
CA LEU A 2 -8.10 -11.31 19.08
C LEU A 2 -9.56 -10.85 18.96
N ILE A 3 -10.31 -10.86 20.07
CA ILE A 3 -11.73 -10.42 20.12
C ILE A 3 -11.87 -8.95 19.69
N GLY A 4 -10.93 -8.10 20.09
CA GLY A 4 -10.90 -6.68 19.72
C GLY A 4 -10.70 -6.49 18.21
N GLY A 5 -9.79 -7.24 17.59
CA GLY A 5 -9.60 -7.19 16.14
C GLY A 5 -10.79 -7.74 15.36
N ILE A 6 -11.42 -8.82 15.84
CA ILE A 6 -12.68 -9.35 15.27
C ILE A 6 -13.77 -8.27 15.28
N ALA A 7 -13.99 -7.64 16.44
CA ALA A 7 -14.98 -6.58 16.58
C ALA A 7 -14.66 -5.39 15.67
N PHE A 8 -13.39 -4.97 15.62
CA PHE A 8 -12.94 -3.88 14.75
C PHE A 8 -13.20 -4.15 13.26
N GLY A 9 -12.86 -5.35 12.78
CA GLY A 9 -13.12 -5.75 11.40
C GLY A 9 -14.61 -5.73 11.04
N LEU A 10 -15.46 -6.23 11.93
CA LEU A 10 -16.93 -6.21 11.75
C LEU A 10 -17.49 -4.79 11.74
N VAL A 11 -17.09 -3.95 12.70
CA VAL A 11 -17.55 -2.55 12.81
C VAL A 11 -17.12 -1.75 11.58
N LEU A 12 -15.86 -1.88 11.14
CA LEU A 12 -15.40 -1.24 9.92
C LEU A 12 -16.20 -1.70 8.69
N GLY A 13 -16.50 -2.99 8.59
CA GLY A 13 -17.24 -3.53 7.46
C GLY A 13 -18.65 -2.95 7.38
N LEU A 14 -19.31 -2.80 8.52
CA LEU A 14 -20.62 -2.16 8.63
C LEU A 14 -20.57 -0.66 8.31
N LEU A 15 -19.56 0.07 8.82
CA LEU A 15 -19.37 1.49 8.53
C LEU A 15 -19.08 1.77 7.04
N ALA A 16 -18.45 0.83 6.36
CA ALA A 16 -18.22 0.88 4.92
C ALA A 16 -19.48 0.52 4.09
N GLY A 17 -20.64 0.30 4.73
CA GLY A 17 -21.91 0.00 4.08
C GLY A 17 -22.14 -1.49 3.80
N GLY A 18 -21.34 -2.38 4.40
CA GLY A 18 -21.50 -3.83 4.29
C GLY A 18 -22.62 -4.42 5.16
N SER A 19 -22.87 -5.72 5.02
CA SER A 19 -23.91 -6.45 5.75
C SER A 19 -23.37 -7.70 6.45
N LEU A 20 -23.84 -7.95 7.68
CA LEU A 20 -23.53 -9.19 8.41
C LEU A 20 -24.11 -10.44 7.72
N ALA A 21 -25.16 -10.29 6.90
CA ALA A 21 -25.72 -11.41 6.14
C ALA A 21 -24.70 -12.04 5.18
N ASN A 22 -23.71 -11.26 4.75
CA ASN A 22 -22.65 -11.70 3.85
C ASN A 22 -21.72 -12.74 4.50
N LEU A 23 -21.64 -12.77 5.84
CA LEU A 23 -20.88 -13.80 6.57
C LEU A 23 -21.48 -15.19 6.39
N ALA A 24 -22.80 -15.30 6.17
CA ALA A 24 -23.48 -16.58 5.97
C ALA A 24 -23.24 -17.16 4.56
N ALA A 25 -22.80 -16.34 3.61
CA ALA A 25 -22.46 -16.80 2.26
C ALA A 25 -21.11 -17.54 2.24
N VAL A 26 -20.18 -17.17 3.13
CA VAL A 26 -18.80 -17.68 3.12
C VAL A 26 -18.74 -19.19 3.24
N ARG A 27 -18.18 -19.82 2.21
CA ARG A 27 -17.87 -21.25 2.20
C ARG A 27 -16.41 -21.48 2.59
N LEU A 28 -16.18 -21.76 3.86
CA LEU A 28 -14.89 -22.27 4.32
C LEU A 28 -14.79 -23.77 4.03
N ARG A 29 -13.65 -24.20 3.50
CA ARG A 29 -13.32 -25.61 3.33
C ARG A 29 -12.73 -26.14 4.63
N TRP A 30 -12.99 -27.41 4.94
CA TRP A 30 -12.43 -28.09 6.12
C TRP A 30 -12.81 -27.45 7.47
N VAL A 31 -14.04 -26.90 7.57
CA VAL A 31 -14.55 -26.33 8.83
C VAL A 31 -14.50 -27.34 9.97
N GLY A 32 -14.83 -28.61 9.71
CA GLY A 32 -14.73 -29.67 10.72
C GLY A 32 -13.31 -29.85 11.25
N VAL A 33 -12.30 -29.78 10.39
CA VAL A 33 -10.88 -29.85 10.79
C VAL A 33 -10.49 -28.63 11.61
N LEU A 34 -10.90 -27.44 11.17
CA LEU A 34 -10.66 -26.19 11.91
C LEU A 34 -11.28 -26.25 13.31
N MET A 35 -12.51 -26.73 13.42
CA MET A 35 -13.20 -26.91 14.71
C MET A 35 -12.48 -27.93 15.60
N ILE A 36 -12.09 -29.09 15.06
CA ILE A 36 -11.30 -30.09 15.79
C ILE A 36 -10.00 -29.48 16.29
N ALA A 37 -9.31 -28.72 15.45
CA ALA A 37 -8.03 -28.11 15.78
C ALA A 37 -8.17 -27.06 16.89
N VAL A 38 -9.21 -26.22 16.84
CA VAL A 38 -9.56 -25.26 17.90
C VAL A 38 -9.91 -25.98 19.20
N ILE A 39 -10.75 -27.02 19.14
CA ILE A 39 -11.12 -27.84 20.30
C ILE A 39 -9.88 -28.49 20.91
N LEU A 40 -8.99 -29.04 20.09
CA LEU A 40 -7.77 -29.68 20.56
C LEU A 40 -6.83 -28.66 21.22
N ARG A 41 -6.67 -27.48 20.62
CA ARG A 41 -5.85 -26.38 21.16
C ARG A 41 -6.37 -25.91 22.52
N PHE A 42 -7.62 -25.47 22.59
CA PHE A 42 -8.20 -24.93 23.83
C PHE A 42 -8.49 -26.03 24.87
N GLY A 43 -8.82 -27.24 24.43
CA GLY A 43 -9.02 -28.40 25.30
C GLY A 43 -7.74 -28.80 26.00
N THR A 44 -6.62 -28.88 25.28
CA THR A 44 -5.30 -29.17 25.87
C THR A 44 -4.94 -28.13 26.94
N GLU A 45 -5.09 -26.85 26.63
CA GLU A 45 -4.85 -25.75 27.58
C GLU A 45 -5.76 -25.84 28.81
N TRP A 46 -7.06 -26.11 28.62
CA TRP A 46 -8.04 -26.23 29.70
C TRP A 46 -7.73 -27.37 30.67
N PHE A 47 -7.21 -28.50 30.17
CA PHE A 47 -6.78 -29.63 30.99
C PHE A 47 -5.43 -29.39 31.67
N LEU A 48 -4.49 -28.71 31.01
CA LEU A 48 -3.21 -28.31 31.63
C LEU A 48 -3.45 -27.40 32.84
N ASN A 49 -4.37 -26.44 32.72
CA ASN A 49 -4.74 -25.55 33.81
C ASN A 49 -5.43 -26.26 35.00
N ARG A 50 -5.83 -27.54 34.84
CA ARG A 50 -6.37 -28.39 35.91
C ARG A 50 -5.33 -29.35 36.50
N GLY A 51 -4.08 -29.28 36.07
CA GLY A 51 -3.00 -30.15 36.56
C GLY A 51 -3.15 -31.61 36.13
N ASN A 52 -3.73 -31.88 34.97
CA ASN A 52 -3.85 -33.25 34.47
C ASN A 52 -2.49 -33.78 33.96
N GLY A 53 -1.85 -34.64 34.76
CA GLY A 53 -0.50 -35.17 34.45
C GLY A 53 -0.42 -36.02 33.17
N PHE A 54 -1.52 -36.64 32.72
CA PHE A 54 -1.52 -37.33 31.42
C PHE A 54 -1.43 -36.33 30.27
N ILE A 55 -2.28 -35.29 30.30
CA ILE A 55 -2.26 -34.24 29.28
C ILE A 55 -0.93 -33.50 29.29
N GLU A 56 -0.33 -33.29 30.45
CA GLU A 56 1.01 -32.70 30.55
C GLU A 56 2.08 -33.53 29.83
N ALA A 57 2.03 -34.86 29.93
CA ALA A 57 2.97 -35.75 29.24
C ALA A 57 2.77 -35.76 27.71
N VAL A 58 1.54 -35.60 27.22
CA VAL A 58 1.22 -35.60 25.78
C VAL A 58 0.97 -34.20 25.20
N ARG A 59 1.28 -33.12 25.92
CA ARG A 59 0.96 -31.74 25.50
C ARG A 59 1.59 -31.37 24.16
N LEU A 60 2.86 -31.72 23.97
CA LEU A 60 3.62 -31.34 22.78
C LEU A 60 3.02 -31.98 21.52
N PRO A 61 2.75 -33.30 21.46
CA PRO A 61 2.07 -33.90 20.31
C PRO A 61 0.63 -33.38 20.12
N LEU A 62 -0.10 -33.07 21.20
CA LEU A 62 -1.45 -32.49 21.09
C LEU A 62 -1.44 -31.09 20.48
N PHE A 63 -0.57 -30.19 20.95
CA PHE A 63 -0.43 -28.85 20.38
C PHE A 63 0.12 -28.91 18.96
N PHE A 64 1.12 -29.74 18.70
CA PHE A 64 1.66 -29.95 17.35
C PHE A 64 0.55 -30.36 16.38
N LEU A 65 -0.26 -31.37 16.75
CA LEU A 65 -1.39 -31.80 15.94
C LEU A 65 -2.42 -30.68 15.75
N ALA A 66 -2.78 -29.96 16.82
CA ALA A 66 -3.74 -28.86 16.74
C ALA A 66 -3.27 -27.76 15.77
N PHE A 67 -2.02 -27.33 15.88
CA PHE A 67 -1.46 -26.27 15.04
C PHE A 67 -1.26 -26.72 13.60
N VAL A 68 -0.84 -27.96 13.34
CA VAL A 68 -0.75 -28.52 11.98
C VAL A 68 -2.13 -28.54 11.32
N LEU A 69 -3.17 -28.96 12.04
CA LEU A 69 -4.55 -28.94 11.53
C LEU A 69 -5.06 -27.51 11.27
N LEU A 70 -4.75 -26.55 12.15
CA LEU A 70 -5.06 -25.13 11.95
C LEU A 70 -4.37 -24.57 10.70
N LEU A 71 -3.06 -24.81 10.57
CA LEU A 71 -2.26 -24.35 9.43
C LEU A 71 -2.74 -24.99 8.13
N ALA A 72 -3.07 -26.29 8.13
CA ALA A 72 -3.64 -26.96 6.97
C ALA A 72 -5.00 -26.37 6.58
N ALA A 73 -5.91 -26.16 7.55
CA ALA A 73 -7.21 -25.55 7.29
C ALA A 73 -7.08 -24.12 6.75
N LEU A 74 -6.22 -23.28 7.34
CA LEU A 74 -5.95 -21.93 6.84
C LEU A 74 -5.31 -21.96 5.43
N TRP A 75 -4.40 -22.89 5.18
CA TRP A 75 -3.73 -23.03 3.89
C TRP A 75 -4.70 -23.43 2.77
N VAL A 76 -5.65 -24.32 3.05
CA VAL A 76 -6.71 -24.69 2.11
C VAL A 76 -7.60 -23.47 1.79
N ASN A 77 -7.79 -22.57 2.76
CA ASN A 77 -8.58 -21.34 2.61
C ASN A 77 -7.73 -20.09 2.28
N ARG A 78 -6.46 -20.25 1.87
CA ARG A 78 -5.50 -19.14 1.63
C ARG A 78 -5.89 -18.11 0.56
N ASN A 79 -6.94 -18.39 -0.20
CA ASN A 79 -7.47 -17.48 -1.23
C ASN A 79 -8.48 -16.49 -0.64
N GLN A 80 -9.02 -16.78 0.55
CA GLN A 80 -9.86 -15.82 1.25
C GLN A 80 -9.03 -14.65 1.80
N PRO A 81 -9.58 -13.42 1.80
CA PRO A 81 -8.87 -12.25 2.31
C PRO A 81 -8.44 -12.47 3.75
N GLY A 82 -7.20 -12.10 4.09
CA GLY A 82 -6.68 -12.19 5.46
C GLY A 82 -6.20 -13.56 5.92
N MET A 83 -6.57 -14.67 5.26
CA MET A 83 -6.19 -16.03 5.69
C MET A 83 -4.69 -16.31 5.62
N ARG A 84 -3.98 -15.72 4.65
CA ARG A 84 -2.49 -15.83 4.58
C ARG A 84 -1.81 -15.13 5.75
N LEU A 85 -2.34 -13.98 6.16
CA LEU A 85 -1.81 -13.23 7.30
C LEU A 85 -2.09 -13.98 8.61
N ALA A 86 -3.30 -14.53 8.74
CA ALA A 86 -3.64 -15.43 9.84
C ALA A 86 -2.74 -16.67 9.89
N PHE A 87 -2.40 -17.26 8.73
CA PHE A 87 -1.48 -18.39 8.64
C PHE A 87 -0.09 -18.04 9.16
N VAL A 88 0.47 -16.89 8.75
CA VAL A 88 1.77 -16.40 9.26
C VAL A 88 1.72 -16.20 10.77
N GLY A 89 0.63 -15.64 11.28
CA GLY A 89 0.41 -15.46 12.71
C GLY A 89 0.42 -16.78 13.49
N ILE A 90 -0.37 -17.76 13.05
CA ILE A 90 -0.41 -19.09 13.66
C ILE A 90 0.95 -19.78 13.54
N LEU A 91 1.62 -19.71 12.40
CA LEU A 91 2.92 -20.33 12.18
C LEU A 91 3.98 -19.78 13.13
N SER A 92 3.99 -18.45 13.33
CA SER A 92 4.91 -17.76 14.25
C SER A 92 4.72 -18.25 15.69
N ASN A 93 3.47 -18.29 16.18
CA ASN A 93 3.17 -18.80 17.51
C ASN A 93 3.49 -20.30 17.62
N THR A 94 3.26 -21.07 16.56
CA THR A 94 3.57 -22.51 16.51
C THR A 94 5.06 -22.76 16.68
N ILE A 95 5.93 -21.98 16.03
CA ILE A 95 7.38 -22.07 16.18
C ILE A 95 7.78 -21.79 17.63
N ALA A 96 7.26 -20.71 18.22
CA ALA A 96 7.54 -20.38 19.62
C ALA A 96 7.10 -21.50 20.57
N ILE A 97 5.88 -22.02 20.41
CA ILE A 97 5.32 -23.03 21.31
C ILE A 97 6.06 -24.37 21.20
N ILE A 98 6.39 -24.81 19.97
CA ILE A 98 7.11 -26.06 19.74
C ILE A 98 8.54 -25.98 20.27
N ALA A 99 9.24 -24.86 20.03
CA ALA A 99 10.60 -24.65 20.54
C ALA A 99 10.67 -24.76 22.07
N ASN A 100 9.56 -24.44 22.75
CA ASN A 100 9.43 -24.44 24.21
C ASN A 100 8.67 -25.65 24.77
N GLY A 101 8.63 -26.76 24.04
CA GLY A 101 8.08 -28.02 24.54
C GLY A 101 6.56 -27.97 24.80
N GLY A 102 5.84 -27.16 24.02
CA GLY A 102 4.39 -27.01 24.10
C GLY A 102 3.92 -25.87 25.01
N HIS A 103 4.81 -24.94 25.37
CA HIS A 103 4.52 -23.78 26.22
C HIS A 103 4.73 -22.47 25.45
N MET A 104 3.93 -21.46 25.76
CA MET A 104 4.12 -20.13 25.22
C MET A 104 5.12 -19.33 26.08
N PRO A 105 6.30 -18.98 25.56
CA PRO A 105 7.23 -18.13 26.28
C PRO A 105 6.67 -16.71 26.44
N ILE A 106 6.74 -16.16 27.65
CA ILE A 106 6.43 -14.76 27.97
C ILE A 106 7.69 -14.06 28.45
N TRP A 107 8.03 -12.92 27.87
CA TRP A 107 9.15 -12.14 28.34
C TRP A 107 8.78 -11.33 29.58
N ILE A 108 9.40 -11.62 30.73
CA ILE A 108 9.03 -11.05 32.04
C ILE A 108 8.95 -9.50 32.01
N PRO A 109 9.90 -8.76 31.39
CA PRO A 109 9.83 -7.30 31.30
C PRO A 109 8.59 -6.73 30.60
N SER A 110 7.86 -7.55 29.82
CA SER A 110 6.60 -7.12 29.19
C SER A 110 5.40 -7.17 30.16
N LEU A 111 5.46 -7.88 31.28
CA LEU A 111 4.31 -8.03 32.18
C LEU A 111 3.93 -6.73 32.89
N GLU A 112 4.91 -6.10 33.55
CA GLU A 112 4.69 -4.90 34.35
C GLU A 112 4.08 -3.75 33.53
N PRO A 113 4.59 -3.44 32.33
CA PRO A 113 3.99 -2.40 31.50
C PRO A 113 2.60 -2.74 30.97
N ALA A 114 2.27 -4.02 30.77
CA ALA A 114 0.91 -4.46 30.45
C ALA A 114 -0.05 -4.38 31.66
N GLY A 115 0.46 -4.05 32.85
CA GLY A 115 -0.31 -3.98 34.08
C GLY A 115 -0.51 -5.34 34.76
N PHE A 116 0.38 -6.31 34.49
CA PHE A 116 0.42 -7.62 35.12
C PHE A 116 1.65 -7.79 36.02
N ARG A 117 1.54 -8.66 37.01
CA ARG A 117 2.65 -9.17 37.83
C ARG A 117 2.94 -10.63 37.45
N LEU A 118 4.12 -11.13 37.82
CA LEU A 118 4.46 -12.54 37.60
C LEU A 118 3.45 -13.51 38.23
N GLN A 119 2.80 -13.09 39.33
CA GLN A 119 1.76 -13.87 40.02
C GLN A 119 0.43 -13.93 39.25
N ASP A 120 0.20 -13.01 38.31
CA ASP A 120 -1.02 -12.99 37.49
C ASP A 120 -0.97 -14.01 36.35
N LEU A 121 0.20 -14.60 36.09
CA LEU A 121 0.37 -15.75 35.20
C LEU A 121 -0.23 -17.01 35.83
N THR A 122 -1.55 -17.12 35.75
CA THR A 122 -2.33 -18.23 36.31
C THR A 122 -2.38 -19.45 35.40
N SER A 123 -1.92 -19.33 34.15
CA SER A 123 -1.99 -20.39 33.15
C SER A 123 -0.69 -21.20 33.10
N ALA A 124 -0.80 -22.52 33.26
CA ALA A 124 0.31 -23.47 33.18
C ALA A 124 0.91 -23.59 31.76
N PHE A 125 0.31 -22.91 30.78
CA PHE A 125 0.76 -22.86 29.39
C PHE A 125 1.86 -21.82 29.16
N HIS A 126 2.00 -20.81 30.03
CA HIS A 126 2.99 -19.75 29.83
C HIS A 126 4.26 -20.02 30.63
N VAL A 127 5.42 -19.84 30.00
CA VAL A 127 6.74 -19.99 30.64
C VAL A 127 7.45 -18.64 30.65
N PRO A 128 7.91 -18.16 31.82
CA PRO A 128 8.60 -16.88 31.90
C PRO A 128 10.01 -16.98 31.30
N LEU A 129 10.38 -16.00 30.47
CA LEU A 129 11.73 -15.78 29.97
C LEU A 129 12.41 -14.68 30.77
N ASP A 130 13.67 -14.93 31.14
CA ASP A 130 14.50 -13.98 31.85
C ASP A 130 14.71 -12.67 31.07
N ALA A 131 15.07 -11.62 31.82
CA ALA A 131 15.28 -10.29 31.27
C ALA A 131 16.54 -10.19 30.37
N GLU A 132 17.49 -11.10 30.50
CA GLU A 132 18.76 -11.06 29.79
C GLU A 132 18.64 -11.58 28.34
N LEU A 133 19.06 -10.77 27.37
CA LEU A 133 19.14 -11.13 25.94
C LEU A 133 20.38 -12.00 25.65
N ASN A 134 20.44 -13.18 26.24
CA ASN A 134 21.54 -14.12 26.05
C ASN A 134 21.17 -15.24 25.06
N ALA A 135 22.09 -16.17 24.78
CA ALA A 135 21.82 -17.30 23.90
C ALA A 135 20.60 -18.13 24.34
N ASN A 136 20.33 -18.18 25.65
CA ASN A 136 19.18 -18.89 26.21
C ASN A 136 17.85 -18.22 25.80
N PHE A 137 17.77 -16.89 25.80
CA PHE A 137 16.58 -16.16 25.32
C PHE A 137 16.24 -16.50 23.86
N PHE A 138 17.24 -16.55 22.98
CA PHE A 138 17.03 -16.88 21.57
C PHE A 138 16.68 -18.36 21.34
N LEU A 139 17.20 -19.27 22.17
CA LEU A 139 16.84 -20.70 22.12
C LEU A 139 15.35 -20.92 22.39
N HIS A 140 14.72 -20.07 23.21
CA HIS A 140 13.29 -20.11 23.51
C HIS A 140 12.44 -19.35 22.48
N ALA A 141 12.97 -19.15 21.26
CA ALA A 141 12.32 -18.42 20.18
C ALA A 141 11.91 -16.97 20.56
N GLY A 142 12.74 -16.30 21.38
CA GLY A 142 12.47 -15.00 22.00
C GLY A 142 11.74 -13.95 21.14
N PRO A 143 12.14 -13.64 19.89
CA PRO A 143 11.42 -12.66 19.05
C PRO A 143 9.99 -13.05 18.67
N LEU A 144 9.65 -14.33 18.73
CA LEU A 144 8.30 -14.87 18.45
C LEU A 144 7.50 -15.12 19.74
N ALA A 145 8.12 -14.90 20.90
CA ALA A 145 7.48 -14.99 22.20
C ALA A 145 6.48 -13.85 22.42
N ASP A 146 5.74 -13.94 23.52
CA ASP A 146 4.90 -12.85 24.00
C ASP A 146 5.79 -11.76 24.61
N ILE A 147 6.15 -10.80 23.76
CA ILE A 147 7.09 -9.71 24.06
C ILE A 147 6.47 -8.32 23.95
N LEU A 148 5.26 -8.20 23.37
CA LEU A 148 4.59 -6.92 23.12
C LEU A 148 3.53 -6.64 24.19
N PRO A 149 3.79 -5.77 25.16
CA PRO A 149 2.77 -5.41 26.11
C PRO A 149 1.80 -4.38 25.52
N ILE A 150 0.53 -4.56 25.85
CA ILE A 150 -0.59 -3.72 25.45
C ILE A 150 -1.08 -3.00 26.71
N PRO A 151 -0.59 -1.79 27.00
CA PRO A 151 -0.87 -1.05 28.24
C PRO A 151 -2.22 -0.30 28.17
N LEU A 152 -3.20 -0.82 27.43
CA LEU A 152 -4.46 -0.10 27.22
C LEU A 152 -5.40 -0.35 28.42
N PRO A 153 -6.01 0.69 29.01
CA PRO A 153 -6.86 0.54 30.20
C PRO A 153 -7.99 -0.49 30.03
N PHE A 154 -8.50 -0.62 28.80
CA PHE A 154 -9.61 -1.50 28.44
C PHE A 154 -9.16 -2.84 27.83
N VAL A 155 -7.88 -2.99 27.47
CA VAL A 155 -7.33 -4.16 26.78
C VAL A 155 -5.91 -4.44 27.29
N ARG A 156 -5.76 -4.73 28.58
CA ARG A 156 -4.48 -5.15 29.16
C ARG A 156 -4.12 -6.53 28.62
N ASN A 157 -3.01 -6.66 27.92
CA ASN A 157 -2.53 -7.95 27.41
C ASN A 157 -1.02 -7.93 27.16
N VAL A 158 -0.39 -9.10 27.09
CA VAL A 158 0.89 -9.28 26.40
C VAL A 158 0.60 -10.06 25.12
N ALA A 159 1.21 -9.67 24.02
CA ALA A 159 0.99 -10.25 22.71
C ALA A 159 2.32 -10.67 22.06
N SER A 160 2.22 -11.67 21.22
CA SER A 160 3.28 -12.06 20.29
C SER A 160 3.12 -11.35 18.95
N ILE A 161 4.19 -11.34 18.15
CA ILE A 161 4.12 -10.92 16.74
C ILE A 161 3.08 -11.76 15.98
N GLY A 162 2.98 -13.05 16.32
CA GLY A 162 1.98 -13.92 15.69
C GLY A 162 0.55 -13.54 16.03
N ASP A 163 0.27 -13.11 17.26
CA ASP A 163 -1.05 -12.59 17.65
C ASP A 163 -1.44 -11.32 16.89
N VAL A 164 -0.48 -10.44 16.62
CA VAL A 164 -0.69 -9.24 15.78
C VAL A 164 -1.12 -9.66 14.37
N PHE A 165 -0.35 -10.51 13.71
CA PHE A 165 -0.66 -10.98 12.36
C PHE A 165 -1.98 -11.75 12.29
N LEU A 166 -2.24 -12.60 13.27
CA LEU A 166 -3.50 -13.35 13.39
C LEU A 166 -4.69 -12.41 13.54
N THR A 167 -4.58 -11.43 14.45
CA THR A 167 -5.64 -10.46 14.72
C THR A 167 -5.93 -9.58 13.50
N ILE A 168 -4.91 -9.05 12.83
CA ILE A 168 -5.07 -8.26 11.60
C ILE A 168 -5.65 -9.11 10.48
N GLY A 169 -5.16 -10.35 10.31
CA GLY A 169 -5.62 -11.27 9.28
C GLY A 169 -7.11 -11.59 9.42
N LEU A 170 -7.54 -11.89 10.64
CA LEU A 170 -8.93 -12.19 10.94
C LEU A 170 -9.83 -10.94 10.86
N ALA A 171 -9.35 -9.79 11.33
CA ALA A 171 -10.06 -8.52 11.19
C ALA A 171 -10.29 -8.15 9.72
N PHE A 172 -9.27 -8.31 8.88
CA PHE A 172 -9.37 -8.04 7.45
C PHE A 172 -10.27 -9.05 6.73
N PHE A 173 -10.20 -10.33 7.09
CA PHE A 173 -11.14 -11.34 6.60
C PHE A 173 -12.59 -10.91 6.86
N LEU A 174 -12.92 -10.56 8.10
CA LEU A 174 -14.26 -10.16 8.49
C LEU A 174 -14.71 -8.87 7.81
N PHE A 175 -13.84 -7.85 7.77
CA PHE A 175 -14.11 -6.61 7.04
C PHE A 175 -14.44 -6.88 5.57
N ALA A 176 -13.56 -7.61 4.88
CA ALA A 176 -13.70 -7.91 3.46
C ALA A 176 -14.96 -8.74 3.19
N THR A 177 -15.28 -9.71 4.05
CA THR A 177 -16.51 -10.49 3.94
C THR A 177 -17.76 -9.64 4.15
N VAL A 178 -17.78 -8.77 5.15
CA VAL A 178 -18.96 -7.92 5.43
C VAL A 178 -19.21 -6.94 4.28
N VAL A 179 -18.16 -6.38 3.66
CA VAL A 179 -18.27 -5.41 2.56
C VAL A 179 -18.57 -6.07 1.20
N ARG A 180 -18.25 -7.35 1.02
CA ARG A 180 -18.49 -8.08 -0.24
C ARG A 180 -19.96 -8.25 -0.55
N ASN A 181 -20.34 -8.17 -1.83
CA ASN A 181 -21.71 -8.46 -2.26
C ASN A 181 -21.94 -9.98 -2.35
N PRO A 182 -23.06 -10.52 -1.83
CA PRO A 182 -23.31 -11.97 -1.81
C PRO A 182 -23.39 -12.62 -3.21
N GLY A 183 -23.65 -11.84 -4.27
CA GLY A 183 -23.65 -12.32 -5.65
C GLY A 183 -22.26 -12.53 -6.27
N ASP A 184 -21.17 -12.10 -5.63
CA ASP A 184 -19.81 -12.29 -6.15
C ASP A 184 -19.30 -13.74 -5.91
N GLU A 185 -19.78 -14.42 -4.86
CA GLU A 185 -19.37 -15.81 -4.55
C GLU A 185 -20.01 -16.85 -5.48
N ASP A 186 -21.28 -16.68 -5.88
CA ASP A 186 -21.95 -17.60 -6.81
C ASP A 186 -21.27 -17.58 -8.19
N HIS A 187 -20.64 -16.46 -8.56
CA HIS A 187 -19.81 -16.39 -9.75
C HIS A 187 -18.43 -17.06 -9.54
N GLU A 188 -17.75 -16.84 -8.40
CA GLU A 188 -16.45 -17.45 -8.08
C GLU A 188 -16.50 -18.96 -7.78
N THR A 189 -17.61 -19.49 -7.27
CA THR A 189 -17.74 -20.92 -6.91
C THR A 189 -18.33 -21.79 -8.03
N ALA A 190 -19.30 -21.30 -8.81
CA ALA A 190 -19.85 -22.02 -9.98
C ALA A 190 -18.81 -22.33 -11.07
N THR A 191 -17.65 -21.70 -10.97
CA THR A 191 -16.50 -21.81 -11.84
C THR A 191 -15.37 -22.64 -11.25
N SER A 192 -15.32 -22.79 -9.92
CA SER A 192 -14.38 -23.68 -9.23
C SER A 192 -14.88 -25.13 -9.13
N ASP A 193 -16.19 -25.38 -9.17
CA ASP A 193 -16.80 -26.72 -9.02
C ASP A 193 -16.94 -27.49 -10.35
N HIS A 194 -16.57 -26.90 -11.49
CA HIS A 194 -16.66 -27.54 -12.81
C HIS A 194 -15.38 -28.29 -13.26
N ASP A 195 -14.35 -28.37 -12.41
CA ASP A 195 -13.09 -29.10 -12.69
C ASP A 195 -13.15 -30.61 -12.32
N GLY A 196 -14.33 -31.24 -12.42
CA GLY A 196 -14.50 -32.69 -12.28
C GLY A 196 -14.74 -33.38 -13.64
N PRO A 197 -14.17 -34.57 -13.90
CA PRO A 197 -14.35 -35.25 -15.18
C PRO A 197 -15.83 -35.59 -15.41
N LEU A 198 -16.33 -35.23 -16.59
CA LEU A 198 -17.69 -35.45 -17.06
C LEU A 198 -18.15 -36.91 -16.87
N THR A 199 -19.05 -37.16 -15.91
CA THR A 199 -19.91 -38.35 -15.87
C THR A 199 -21.25 -38.01 -15.23
N GLY A 200 -22.32 -37.94 -16.03
CA GLY A 200 -23.69 -37.76 -15.53
C GLY A 200 -24.67 -37.26 -16.59
N LEU A 201 -24.95 -38.11 -17.58
CA LEU A 201 -26.00 -37.93 -18.59
C LEU A 201 -27.39 -37.67 -17.98
N ALA A 202 -28.19 -36.95 -18.77
CA ALA A 202 -29.66 -37.01 -18.86
C ALA A 202 -30.50 -36.27 -17.82
N GLY A 203 -31.08 -35.15 -18.27
CA GLY A 203 -32.50 -34.82 -18.09
C GLY A 203 -32.98 -34.48 -16.67
N THR A 204 -33.33 -33.22 -16.46
CA THR A 204 -34.74 -32.81 -16.23
C THR A 204 -34.84 -31.31 -16.00
N THR A 205 -35.56 -30.64 -16.90
CA THR A 205 -36.32 -29.43 -16.58
C THR A 205 -37.61 -29.87 -15.90
N ARG A 206 -37.64 -29.91 -14.56
CA ARG A 206 -38.90 -29.93 -13.81
C ARG A 206 -38.94 -28.79 -12.80
N LEU A 207 -39.87 -27.88 -13.02
CA LEU A 207 -40.29 -26.89 -12.04
C LEU A 207 -40.75 -27.60 -10.74
N PRO A 208 -40.48 -27.02 -9.55
CA PRO A 208 -40.97 -27.53 -8.27
C PRO A 208 -42.50 -27.70 -8.31
N ARG A 209 -42.98 -28.84 -7.78
CA ARG A 209 -44.40 -29.28 -7.84
C ARG A 209 -45.42 -28.28 -7.27
N GLY A 210 -44.99 -27.30 -6.46
CA GLY A 210 -45.86 -26.24 -5.95
C GLY A 210 -46.25 -25.17 -6.97
N ILE A 211 -45.42 -24.94 -8.00
CA ILE A 211 -45.61 -23.83 -8.97
C ILE A 211 -46.40 -24.29 -10.21
N GLY A 212 -46.33 -25.58 -10.55
CA GLY A 212 -47.06 -26.14 -11.69
C GLY A 212 -48.58 -26.31 -11.48
N ALA A 213 -49.05 -26.36 -10.22
CA ALA A 213 -50.47 -26.51 -9.91
C ALA A 213 -51.25 -25.18 -9.99
N ALA A 214 -50.58 -24.05 -9.82
CA ALA A 214 -51.20 -22.71 -9.89
C ALA A 214 -51.32 -22.17 -11.33
N LEU A 215 -50.56 -22.74 -12.27
CA LEU A 215 -50.48 -22.31 -13.67
C LEU A 215 -50.96 -23.44 -14.59
N GLY A 216 -52.25 -23.78 -14.48
CA GLY A 216 -52.95 -24.87 -15.17
C GLY A 216 -52.31 -25.28 -16.51
N GLN A 217 -51.41 -26.25 -16.44
CA GLN A 217 -50.69 -26.94 -17.53
C GLN A 217 -50.60 -26.22 -18.90
N GLN A 218 -50.18 -24.96 -18.95
CA GLN A 218 -49.87 -24.32 -20.23
C GLN A 218 -48.37 -24.31 -20.50
N ARG A 219 -47.98 -24.95 -21.61
CA ARG A 219 -46.64 -24.83 -22.20
C ARG A 219 -46.50 -23.42 -22.80
N VAL A 220 -45.62 -22.60 -22.24
CA VAL A 220 -45.29 -21.29 -22.78
C VAL A 220 -44.38 -21.47 -24.00
N ARG A 221 -44.87 -21.11 -25.20
CA ARG A 221 -44.07 -20.99 -26.42
C ARG A 221 -43.48 -19.58 -26.53
N PRO A 222 -42.19 -19.40 -26.82
CA PRO A 222 -41.60 -18.08 -27.00
C PRO A 222 -41.68 -17.66 -28.47
N GLY A 223 -42.35 -16.54 -28.75
CA GLY A 223 -42.20 -15.82 -30.02
C GLY A 223 -43.48 -15.27 -30.62
N THR A 224 -43.94 -14.12 -30.15
CA THR A 224 -44.49 -13.01 -30.95
C THR A 224 -44.64 -11.79 -30.03
N GLY A 225 -44.04 -10.66 -30.38
CA GLY A 225 -44.24 -9.41 -29.67
C GLY A 225 -45.66 -8.87 -29.84
N LEU A 226 -46.28 -8.47 -28.72
CA LEU A 226 -47.31 -7.42 -28.52
C LEU A 226 -48.60 -7.54 -29.37
N THR A 227 -49.84 -7.64 -28.88
CA THR A 227 -50.60 -7.11 -27.72
C THR A 227 -51.89 -7.98 -27.60
N THR A 228 -52.67 -8.01 -26.52
CA THR A 228 -53.80 -7.09 -26.22
C THR A 228 -54.39 -7.42 -24.85
N GLY A 229 -54.71 -6.40 -24.05
CA GLY A 229 -55.65 -6.52 -22.93
C GLY A 229 -55.05 -6.24 -21.55
N PHE A 230 -54.68 -4.98 -21.29
CA PHE A 230 -55.22 -4.22 -20.16
C PHE A 230 -55.05 -2.73 -20.48
N ALA A 231 -56.11 -2.20 -21.07
CA ALA A 231 -56.52 -0.83 -20.84
C ALA A 231 -56.99 -0.70 -19.37
N GLU A 232 -56.98 0.53 -18.86
CA GLU A 232 -57.45 0.99 -17.54
C GLU A 232 -56.45 0.88 -16.38
N THR A 233 -55.56 1.86 -16.30
CA THR A 233 -55.48 2.86 -15.20
C THR A 233 -54.25 3.73 -15.51
N ALA A 234 -54.42 4.87 -16.19
CA ALA A 234 -54.88 6.14 -15.66
C ALA A 234 -54.00 6.66 -14.51
N SER A 235 -53.47 7.86 -14.73
CA SER A 235 -52.85 8.78 -13.77
C SER A 235 -51.55 8.32 -13.09
N LEU A 236 -50.42 8.84 -13.57
CA LEU A 236 -49.57 9.70 -12.75
C LEU A 236 -48.88 10.74 -13.66
N ASP A 237 -49.44 11.95 -13.64
CA ASP A 237 -48.91 13.17 -14.23
C ASP A 237 -47.62 13.60 -13.49
N ARG A 238 -46.46 13.46 -14.16
CA ARG A 238 -45.14 14.01 -13.75
C ARG A 238 -44.61 13.55 -12.35
N PRO A 239 -43.36 13.85 -11.96
CA PRO A 239 -42.25 12.92 -12.15
C PRO A 239 -41.62 12.51 -10.80
N LEU A 240 -41.29 11.22 -10.62
CA LEU A 240 -40.41 10.85 -9.50
C LEU A 240 -38.95 11.00 -9.93
N VAL A 241 -38.35 12.15 -9.58
CA VAL A 241 -36.89 12.33 -9.60
C VAL A 241 -36.37 12.16 -8.18
N LEU A 242 -35.53 11.13 -7.98
CA LEU A 242 -34.63 10.92 -6.85
C LEU A 242 -33.50 10.02 -7.40
N GLY A 243 -32.25 10.43 -7.58
CA GLY A 243 -31.58 11.70 -7.39
C GLY A 243 -30.08 11.46 -7.55
N GLY A 244 -29.47 12.08 -8.57
CA GLY A 244 -28.03 12.34 -8.61
C GLY A 244 -27.84 13.85 -8.82
N ARG A 245 -27.15 14.53 -7.91
CA ARG A 245 -26.61 15.89 -8.16
C ARG A 245 -25.18 15.69 -8.67
N GLY A 246 -24.76 16.15 -9.84
CA GLY A 246 -25.40 16.91 -10.89
C GLY A 246 -24.30 17.59 -11.72
N MET A 247 -24.37 17.45 -13.05
CA MET A 247 -24.02 18.40 -14.12
C MET A 247 -23.46 17.67 -15.35
N GLY A 248 -24.17 17.80 -16.47
CA GLY A 248 -23.71 17.33 -17.78
C GLY A 248 -24.82 17.34 -18.83
N LEU A 249 -25.07 18.53 -19.37
CA LEU A 249 -25.61 18.86 -20.70
C LEU A 249 -26.41 17.77 -21.46
N ALA A 250 -27.72 17.95 -21.54
CA ALA A 250 -28.57 17.21 -22.48
C ALA A 250 -28.39 17.78 -23.90
N GLY A 251 -27.89 16.95 -24.82
CA GLY A 251 -28.05 17.17 -26.26
C GLY A 251 -29.49 16.90 -26.70
N PRO A 252 -29.94 17.45 -27.84
CA PRO A 252 -31.30 17.24 -28.32
C PRO A 252 -31.50 15.76 -28.67
N SER A 253 -32.63 15.21 -28.26
CA SER A 253 -33.01 13.84 -28.60
C SER A 253 -33.16 13.70 -30.11
N ALA A 254 -32.76 12.55 -30.67
CA ALA A 254 -32.78 12.26 -32.11
C ALA A 254 -34.17 12.35 -32.79
N ARG A 255 -35.24 12.65 -32.03
CA ARG A 255 -36.59 12.93 -32.55
C ARG A 255 -36.84 14.41 -32.85
N GLU A 256 -36.18 15.36 -32.16
CA GLU A 256 -36.39 16.80 -32.41
C GLU A 256 -35.62 17.33 -33.63
N VAL A 257 -34.59 16.62 -34.11
CA VAL A 257 -33.85 17.01 -35.33
C VAL A 257 -34.57 16.55 -36.60
N VAL A 258 -35.35 15.46 -36.53
CA VAL A 258 -36.06 14.91 -37.70
C VAL A 258 -37.36 15.67 -37.98
N ASP A 259 -38.00 16.25 -36.95
CA ASP A 259 -39.27 16.98 -37.14
C ASP A 259 -39.11 18.45 -37.56
N ARG A 260 -37.89 19.02 -37.55
CA ARG A 260 -37.64 20.42 -37.98
C ARG A 260 -37.28 20.62 -39.45
N VAL A 261 -37.27 19.56 -40.27
CA VAL A 261 -36.87 19.64 -41.70
C VAL A 261 -38.00 19.26 -42.67
N ARG A 262 -39.23 19.00 -42.21
CA ARG A 262 -40.37 18.83 -43.12
C ARG A 262 -41.14 20.13 -43.31
N GLY A 263 -40.79 20.88 -44.36
CA GLY A 263 -41.69 21.85 -44.98
C GLY A 263 -42.88 21.15 -45.63
N ALA A 264 -44.02 21.85 -45.72
CA ALA A 264 -45.36 21.34 -46.03
C ALA A 264 -45.59 20.78 -47.46
N ASP A 265 -44.50 20.53 -48.22
CA ASP A 265 -44.57 20.36 -49.68
C ASP A 265 -43.93 19.04 -50.15
N GLY A 266 -43.48 18.19 -49.22
CA GLY A 266 -43.12 16.79 -49.51
C GLY A 266 -41.88 16.55 -50.37
N ARG A 267 -40.95 17.50 -50.52
CA ARG A 267 -39.65 17.29 -51.19
C ARG A 267 -38.48 17.42 -50.22
N VAL A 268 -37.57 16.44 -50.25
CA VAL A 268 -36.31 16.43 -49.48
C VAL A 268 -35.30 17.32 -50.22
N ALA A 269 -34.80 18.36 -49.55
CA ALA A 269 -33.73 19.21 -50.06
C ALA A 269 -32.36 18.57 -49.76
N ASP A 270 -31.47 18.58 -50.75
CA ASP A 270 -30.07 18.19 -50.62
C ASP A 270 -29.36 19.07 -49.58
N VAL A 271 -28.81 18.45 -48.53
CA VAL A 271 -27.92 19.11 -47.58
C VAL A 271 -26.59 18.37 -47.52
N TRP A 272 -25.60 19.05 -48.11
CA TRP A 272 -24.15 19.01 -47.89
C TRP A 272 -23.60 18.05 -46.82
N ALA A 273 -22.83 17.05 -47.25
CA ALA A 273 -21.97 16.22 -46.39
C ALA A 273 -20.58 16.85 -46.25
N PRO A 274 -20.02 17.05 -45.03
CA PRO A 274 -18.65 17.50 -44.87
C PRO A 274 -17.69 16.36 -45.23
N HIS A 275 -16.75 16.67 -46.14
CA HIS A 275 -15.63 15.81 -46.51
C HIS A 275 -14.72 15.56 -45.30
N TYR A 276 -14.57 14.30 -44.90
CA TYR A 276 -13.42 13.87 -44.09
C TYR A 276 -12.32 13.37 -45.04
N PRO A 277 -11.08 13.90 -44.95
CA PRO A 277 -9.96 13.37 -45.72
C PRO A 277 -9.50 12.06 -45.06
N THR A 278 -9.75 10.94 -45.73
CA THR A 278 -9.18 9.64 -45.38
C THR A 278 -7.85 9.45 -46.07
N ASP A 279 -6.80 10.12 -45.59
CA ASP A 279 -5.41 9.71 -45.83
C ASP A 279 -4.90 9.01 -44.57
N ARG A 280 -5.24 7.72 -44.46
CA ARG A 280 -4.55 6.66 -43.70
C ARG A 280 -5.43 5.41 -43.78
N GLY A 281 -4.96 4.42 -44.55
CA GLY A 281 -5.62 3.15 -44.73
C GLY A 281 -5.81 2.40 -43.42
N ILE A 282 -7.02 2.43 -42.88
CA ILE A 282 -7.56 1.32 -42.09
C ILE A 282 -8.31 0.46 -43.09
N ALA A 283 -7.68 -0.62 -43.55
CA ALA A 283 -8.38 -1.67 -44.24
C ALA A 283 -9.42 -2.24 -43.26
N LEU A 284 -10.68 -1.82 -43.41
CA LEU A 284 -11.80 -2.54 -42.81
C LEU A 284 -11.78 -3.94 -43.42
N ALA A 285 -11.32 -4.91 -42.63
CA ALA A 285 -11.41 -6.31 -42.99
C ALA A 285 -12.87 -6.59 -43.42
N PRO A 286 -13.09 -7.25 -44.57
CA PRO A 286 -14.44 -7.57 -45.00
C PRO A 286 -15.09 -8.42 -43.91
N VAL A 287 -16.21 -7.93 -43.38
CA VAL A 287 -17.09 -8.72 -42.52
C VAL A 287 -17.39 -10.00 -43.29
N PRO A 288 -17.11 -11.20 -42.75
CA PRO A 288 -17.41 -12.43 -43.45
C PRO A 288 -18.90 -12.42 -43.78
N SER A 289 -19.23 -12.48 -45.06
CA SER A 289 -20.59 -12.74 -45.51
C SER A 289 -21.05 -14.01 -44.80
N ALA A 290 -22.10 -13.88 -43.99
CA ALA A 290 -22.73 -14.97 -43.27
C ALA A 290 -23.26 -15.99 -44.28
N THR A 291 -22.40 -16.92 -44.68
CA THR A 291 -22.71 -18.03 -45.56
C THR A 291 -22.24 -19.29 -44.85
N SER A 292 -23.21 -20.19 -44.66
CA SER A 292 -23.16 -21.47 -43.95
C SER A 292 -22.99 -21.42 -42.42
N ALA A 293 -23.96 -20.85 -41.72
CA ALA A 293 -24.41 -21.52 -40.50
C ALA A 293 -25.35 -22.65 -40.97
N ALA A 294 -24.90 -23.90 -40.87
CA ALA A 294 -25.76 -25.05 -41.10
C ALA A 294 -26.96 -24.94 -40.14
N ALA A 295 -28.16 -24.87 -40.70
CA ALA A 295 -29.38 -24.92 -39.92
C ALA A 295 -29.55 -26.36 -39.41
N ASP A 296 -29.49 -26.54 -38.09
CA ASP A 296 -30.14 -27.70 -37.47
C ASP A 296 -31.67 -27.52 -37.61
N ASP A 297 -32.36 -28.63 -37.88
CA ASP A 297 -33.77 -28.74 -38.32
C ASP A 297 -34.85 -28.12 -37.39
N ASP A 298 -34.46 -27.46 -36.29
CA ASP A 298 -35.38 -26.88 -35.31
C ASP A 298 -35.42 -25.34 -35.28
N GLY A 299 -34.83 -24.66 -36.27
CA GLY A 299 -35.02 -23.21 -36.47
C GLY A 299 -34.49 -22.33 -35.32
N ALA A 300 -33.59 -22.84 -34.48
CA ALA A 300 -32.97 -22.09 -33.41
C ALA A 300 -31.75 -21.30 -33.94
N ILE A 301 -31.82 -19.98 -33.89
CA ILE A 301 -30.65 -19.12 -34.13
C ILE A 301 -29.61 -19.41 -33.04
N ALA A 302 -28.49 -20.02 -33.42
CA ALA A 302 -27.35 -20.22 -32.53
C ALA A 302 -26.73 -18.86 -32.21
N LEU A 303 -27.16 -18.25 -31.10
CA LEU A 303 -26.45 -17.11 -30.52
C LEU A 303 -25.02 -17.58 -30.20
N PRO A 304 -23.96 -16.91 -30.70
CA PRO A 304 -22.60 -17.25 -30.30
C PRO A 304 -22.54 -17.12 -28.77
N GLY A 305 -22.35 -18.25 -28.10
CA GLY A 305 -22.26 -18.28 -26.64
C GLY A 305 -21.18 -17.30 -26.23
N ARG A 306 -21.53 -16.30 -25.39
CA ARG A 306 -20.51 -15.46 -24.77
C ARG A 306 -19.45 -16.41 -24.21
N PRO A 307 -18.16 -16.27 -24.58
CA PRO A 307 -17.13 -17.15 -24.04
C PRO A 307 -17.27 -17.09 -22.52
N ARG A 308 -17.60 -18.23 -21.91
CA ARG A 308 -17.64 -18.38 -20.45
C ARG A 308 -16.20 -18.23 -20.00
N VAL A 309 -15.78 -16.98 -19.78
CA VAL A 309 -14.52 -16.70 -19.10
C VAL A 309 -14.73 -17.22 -17.69
N ASP A 310 -14.05 -18.32 -17.39
CA ASP A 310 -13.98 -18.94 -16.08
C ASP A 310 -13.71 -17.85 -15.02
N VAL A 311 -14.32 -17.89 -13.83
CA VAL A 311 -14.03 -16.86 -12.83
C VAL A 311 -12.61 -17.02 -12.31
N GLN A 312 -12.01 -18.20 -12.44
CA GLN A 312 -10.56 -18.34 -12.30
C GLN A 312 -9.81 -17.43 -13.29
N ASP A 313 -10.27 -17.32 -14.54
CA ASP A 313 -9.70 -16.40 -15.53
C ASP A 313 -10.03 -14.93 -15.23
N ARG A 314 -11.20 -14.60 -14.67
CA ARG A 314 -11.52 -13.22 -14.22
C ARG A 314 -10.65 -12.79 -13.05
N VAL A 315 -10.48 -13.64 -12.04
CA VAL A 315 -9.65 -13.38 -10.86
C VAL A 315 -8.17 -13.30 -11.25
N ARG A 316 -7.70 -14.20 -12.14
CA ARG A 316 -6.36 -14.12 -12.74
C ARG A 316 -6.17 -12.93 -13.67
N ARG A 317 -7.24 -12.24 -14.10
CA ARG A 317 -7.15 -10.99 -14.87
C ARG A 317 -7.12 -9.74 -13.98
N HIS A 318 -7.45 -9.85 -12.69
CA HIS A 318 -7.45 -8.70 -11.78
C HIS A 318 -6.02 -8.19 -11.57
N PRO A 319 -5.74 -6.89 -11.79
CA PRO A 319 -4.37 -6.35 -11.80
C PRO A 319 -3.56 -6.66 -10.54
N TYR A 320 -4.16 -6.51 -9.35
CA TYR A 320 -3.49 -6.81 -8.08
C TYR A 320 -3.22 -8.30 -7.86
N VAL A 321 -4.08 -9.18 -8.38
CA VAL A 321 -3.89 -10.64 -8.24
C VAL A 321 -2.77 -11.10 -9.16
N ARG A 322 -2.73 -10.58 -10.40
CA ARG A 322 -1.63 -10.82 -11.35
C ARG A 322 -0.28 -10.43 -10.76
N LEU A 323 -0.21 -9.25 -10.14
CA LEU A 323 0.99 -8.78 -9.44
C LEU A 323 1.38 -9.71 -8.28
N ALA A 324 0.43 -10.11 -7.44
CA ALA A 324 0.71 -11.02 -6.32
C ALA A 324 1.15 -12.43 -6.77
N LEU A 325 0.77 -12.86 -7.98
CA LEU A 325 1.21 -14.13 -8.57
C LEU A 325 2.56 -14.01 -9.28
N ASN A 326 3.02 -12.79 -9.58
CA ASN A 326 4.33 -12.56 -10.16
C ASN A 326 5.41 -12.75 -9.08
N PRO A 327 6.27 -13.78 -9.17
CA PRO A 327 7.23 -14.10 -8.12
C PRO A 327 8.27 -12.99 -7.90
N SER A 328 8.70 -12.32 -8.98
CA SER A 328 9.66 -11.20 -8.91
C SER A 328 9.05 -9.99 -8.20
N PHE A 329 7.82 -9.62 -8.54
CA PHE A 329 7.13 -8.52 -7.85
C PHE A 329 6.83 -8.87 -6.40
N SER A 330 6.32 -10.07 -6.11
CA SER A 330 6.00 -10.50 -4.75
C SER A 330 7.24 -10.60 -3.86
N ALA A 331 8.37 -11.07 -4.38
CA ALA A 331 9.64 -11.08 -3.65
C ALA A 331 10.12 -9.66 -3.32
N LEU A 332 10.06 -8.75 -4.29
CA LEU A 332 10.37 -7.33 -4.07
C LEU A 332 9.45 -6.73 -3.00
N TRP A 333 8.13 -6.85 -3.19
CA TRP A 333 7.12 -6.26 -2.29
C TRP A 333 7.21 -6.82 -0.87
N ALA A 334 7.40 -8.12 -0.71
CA ALA A 334 7.55 -8.74 0.61
C ALA A 334 8.85 -8.32 1.31
N GLY A 335 9.98 -8.31 0.60
CA GLY A 335 11.27 -7.87 1.15
C GLY A 335 11.21 -6.41 1.61
N GLN A 336 10.58 -5.56 0.80
CA GLN A 336 10.31 -4.17 1.14
C GLN A 336 9.48 -4.00 2.40
N MET A 337 8.36 -4.72 2.52
CA MET A 337 7.52 -4.63 3.71
C MET A 337 8.28 -5.04 4.98
N ILE A 338 9.03 -6.14 4.91
CA ILE A 338 9.85 -6.62 6.03
C ILE A 338 10.88 -5.56 6.44
N SER A 339 11.67 -5.06 5.48
CA SER A 339 12.68 -4.03 5.74
C SER A 339 12.04 -2.73 6.26
N MET A 340 10.89 -2.33 5.72
CA MET A 340 10.22 -1.12 6.15
C MET A 340 9.80 -1.19 7.62
N PHE A 341 9.22 -2.29 8.08
CA PHE A 341 8.91 -2.43 9.51
C PHE A 341 10.16 -2.38 10.40
N GLY A 342 11.26 -2.98 9.94
CA GLY A 342 12.57 -2.85 10.58
C GLY A 342 13.01 -1.40 10.72
N ASP A 343 12.93 -0.62 9.63
CA ASP A 343 13.33 0.80 9.64
C ASP A 343 12.58 1.60 10.72
N ARG A 344 11.27 1.36 10.90
CA ARG A 344 10.46 2.08 11.89
C ARG A 344 10.89 1.70 13.31
N ILE A 345 11.16 0.41 13.55
CA ILE A 345 11.70 -0.09 14.82
C ILE A 345 13.06 0.56 15.11
N HIS A 346 13.97 0.54 14.13
CA HIS A 346 15.29 1.17 14.24
C HIS A 346 15.20 2.65 14.59
N GLN A 347 14.36 3.39 13.85
CA GLN A 347 14.27 4.84 13.98
C GLN A 347 13.75 5.27 15.34
N ILE A 348 12.83 4.53 15.94
CA ILE A 348 12.39 4.76 17.33
C ILE A 348 13.49 4.31 18.31
N ALA A 349 14.09 3.13 18.10
CA ALA A 349 15.12 2.57 18.97
C ALA A 349 16.34 3.48 19.11
N ILE A 350 16.78 4.11 18.02
CA ILE A 350 17.95 4.97 18.05
C ILE A 350 17.72 6.27 18.81
N ALA A 351 16.51 6.85 18.71
CA ALA A 351 16.15 8.02 19.49
C ALA A 351 16.15 7.69 20.99
N PHE A 352 15.56 6.55 21.37
CA PHE A 352 15.49 6.09 22.76
C PHE A 352 16.86 5.67 23.32
N LEU A 353 17.69 5.03 22.50
CA LEU A 353 19.05 4.62 22.87
C LEU A 353 19.90 5.86 23.20
N VAL A 354 19.92 6.85 22.31
CA VAL A 354 20.70 8.07 22.53
C VAL A 354 20.13 8.88 23.70
N LEU A 355 18.81 8.96 23.84
CA LEU A 355 18.19 9.62 24.99
C LEU A 355 18.57 8.94 26.30
N GLY A 356 18.52 7.61 26.34
CA GLY A 356 18.85 6.83 27.53
C GLY A 356 20.31 6.93 27.94
N LEU A 357 21.24 7.01 26.98
CA LEU A 357 22.68 7.10 27.25
C LEU A 357 23.15 8.53 27.57
N THR A 358 22.49 9.57 27.04
CA THR A 358 22.94 10.96 27.19
C THR A 358 22.08 11.80 28.13
N ASN A 359 20.83 11.39 28.36
CA ASN A 359 19.78 12.19 29.00
C ASN A 359 19.67 13.62 28.42
N ASN A 360 19.98 13.77 27.12
CA ASN A 360 20.07 15.06 26.45
C ASN A 360 19.28 15.06 25.14
N ALA A 361 18.24 15.89 25.07
CA ALA A 361 17.41 16.00 23.88
C ALA A 361 18.15 16.56 22.65
N VAL A 362 19.17 17.39 22.82
CA VAL A 362 20.00 17.86 21.69
C VAL A 362 20.77 16.70 21.07
N ALA A 363 21.26 15.75 21.88
CA ALA A 363 21.91 14.56 21.36
C ALA A 363 20.96 13.72 20.50
N VAL A 364 19.69 13.64 20.90
CA VAL A 364 18.63 12.99 20.11
C VAL A 364 18.31 13.79 18.84
N ALA A 365 18.24 15.11 18.89
CA ALA A 365 18.05 15.94 17.70
C ALA A 365 19.17 15.68 16.66
N PHE A 366 20.42 15.55 17.12
CA PHE A 366 21.56 15.23 16.24
C PHE A 366 21.45 13.86 15.55
N VAL A 367 20.72 12.89 16.11
CA VAL A 367 20.43 11.61 15.44
C VAL A 367 19.68 11.86 14.14
N PHE A 368 18.62 12.66 14.21
CA PHE A 368 17.80 13.00 13.05
C PHE A 368 18.53 13.90 12.06
N VAL A 369 19.38 14.81 12.55
CA VAL A 369 20.27 15.61 11.68
C VAL A 369 21.22 14.70 10.90
N ALA A 370 21.91 13.78 11.59
CA ALA A 370 22.81 12.82 10.96
C ALA A 370 22.07 11.93 9.94
N ALA A 371 20.81 11.57 10.22
CA ALA A 371 19.97 10.79 9.31
C ALA A 371 19.60 11.57 8.03
N THR A 372 19.44 12.89 8.10
CA THR A 372 18.86 13.64 6.99
C THR A 372 19.89 14.38 6.13
N ILE A 373 21.09 14.68 6.65
CA ILE A 373 22.17 15.28 5.85
C ILE A 373 22.49 14.47 4.58
N PRO A 374 22.61 13.13 4.62
CA PRO A 374 22.82 12.33 3.41
C PRO A 374 21.73 12.55 2.35
N ASN A 375 20.46 12.60 2.77
CA ASN A 375 19.34 12.82 1.85
C ASN A 375 19.45 14.17 1.14
N LEU A 376 19.93 15.20 1.83
CA LEU A 376 20.15 16.52 1.23
C LEU A 376 21.34 16.53 0.24
N LEU A 377 22.44 15.85 0.57
CA LEU A 377 23.69 15.93 -0.18
C LEU A 377 23.79 14.90 -1.33
N LEU A 378 23.25 13.70 -1.13
CA LEU A 378 23.48 12.55 -2.01
C LEU A 378 22.26 12.16 -2.85
N SER A 379 21.05 12.66 -2.53
CA SER A 379 19.84 12.30 -3.30
C SER A 379 19.89 12.68 -4.79
N PRO A 380 20.44 13.83 -5.23
CA PRO A 380 20.55 14.13 -6.66
C PRO A 380 21.54 13.21 -7.38
N LEU A 381 22.54 12.70 -6.66
CA LEU A 381 23.58 11.83 -7.21
C LEU A 381 23.07 10.40 -7.38
N ALA A 382 22.29 9.90 -6.42
CA ALA A 382 21.89 8.50 -6.40
C ALA A 382 21.11 8.05 -7.64
N GLY A 383 20.22 8.89 -8.18
CA GLY A 383 19.51 8.58 -9.42
C GLY A 383 20.45 8.40 -10.62
N ALA A 384 21.38 9.34 -10.82
CA ALA A 384 22.30 9.34 -11.95
C ALA A 384 23.28 8.13 -11.96
N TYR A 385 23.63 7.61 -10.78
CA TYR A 385 24.51 6.44 -10.65
C TYR A 385 23.76 5.11 -10.72
N VAL A 386 22.56 5.03 -10.13
CA VAL A 386 21.76 3.79 -10.13
C VAL A 386 21.37 3.34 -11.53
N ASP A 387 21.15 4.27 -12.45
CA ASP A 387 20.84 3.94 -13.86
C ASP A 387 22.00 3.21 -14.56
N ARG A 388 23.22 3.33 -14.04
CA ARG A 388 24.44 2.71 -14.61
C ARG A 388 24.77 1.36 -13.99
N TRP A 389 24.20 1.05 -12.83
CA TRP A 389 24.49 -0.17 -12.08
C TRP A 389 23.38 -1.20 -12.25
N ASN A 390 23.67 -2.46 -11.92
CA ASN A 390 22.62 -3.46 -11.83
C ASN A 390 21.73 -3.13 -10.63
N GLN A 391 20.49 -2.73 -10.87
CA GLN A 391 19.57 -2.27 -9.84
C GLN A 391 19.30 -3.34 -8.78
N ARG A 392 19.25 -4.62 -9.18
CA ARG A 392 19.08 -5.74 -8.24
C ARG A 392 20.26 -5.83 -7.28
N ASP A 393 21.48 -5.76 -7.82
CA ASP A 393 22.69 -5.89 -7.01
C ASP A 393 22.86 -4.68 -6.09
N VAL A 394 22.51 -3.47 -6.56
CA VAL A 394 22.47 -2.26 -5.72
C VAL A 394 21.54 -2.46 -4.52
N MET A 395 20.33 -2.98 -4.73
CA MET A 395 19.39 -3.23 -3.63
C MET A 395 19.92 -4.27 -2.63
N ILE A 396 20.44 -5.40 -3.11
CA ILE A 396 20.98 -6.48 -2.24
C ILE A 396 22.17 -5.97 -1.44
N VAL A 397 23.13 -5.30 -2.09
CA VAL A 397 24.33 -4.77 -1.42
C VAL A 397 23.94 -3.70 -0.41
N SER A 398 23.01 -2.81 -0.74
CA SER A 398 22.50 -1.81 0.19
C SER A 398 21.87 -2.46 1.43
N ASP A 399 21.05 -3.50 1.27
CA ASP A 399 20.46 -4.24 2.39
C ASP A 399 21.53 -4.89 3.28
N LEU A 400 22.50 -5.59 2.68
CA LEU A 400 23.55 -6.28 3.44
C LEU A 400 24.48 -5.30 4.18
N LEU A 401 24.83 -4.18 3.55
CA LEU A 401 25.62 -3.14 4.19
C LEU A 401 24.85 -2.50 5.36
N ARG A 402 23.56 -2.19 5.17
CA ARG A 402 22.71 -1.67 6.26
C ARG A 402 22.60 -2.68 7.39
N ALA A 403 22.33 -3.95 7.10
CA ALA A 403 22.30 -5.01 8.10
C ALA A 403 23.58 -5.04 8.93
N ALA A 404 24.75 -5.03 8.29
CA ALA A 404 26.04 -5.04 8.99
C ALA A 404 26.24 -3.82 9.90
N VAL A 405 25.90 -2.61 9.43
CA VAL A 405 26.06 -1.37 10.21
C VAL A 405 25.07 -1.33 11.38
N VAL A 406 23.82 -1.74 11.18
CA VAL A 406 22.81 -1.79 12.23
C VAL A 406 23.16 -2.84 13.29
N LEU A 407 23.67 -4.01 12.89
CA LEU A 407 24.06 -5.10 13.80
C LEU A 407 25.08 -4.65 14.85
N VAL A 408 26.06 -3.85 14.45
CA VAL A 408 27.14 -3.37 15.33
C VAL A 408 26.75 -2.13 16.14
N MET A 409 25.68 -1.43 15.77
CA MET A 409 25.27 -0.16 16.37
C MET A 409 25.14 -0.19 17.90
N PRO A 410 24.40 -1.13 18.53
CA PRO A 410 24.27 -1.13 19.99
C PRO A 410 25.60 -1.37 20.72
N ILE A 411 26.51 -2.15 20.13
CA ILE A 411 27.85 -2.43 20.68
C ILE A 411 28.73 -1.16 20.64
N VAL A 412 28.65 -0.43 19.53
CA VAL A 412 29.37 0.83 19.37
C VAL A 412 28.81 1.90 20.30
N ALA A 413 27.48 1.98 20.44
CA ALA A 413 26.79 2.97 21.25
C ALA A 413 27.17 2.90 22.75
N VAL A 414 27.35 1.70 23.30
CA VAL A 414 27.80 1.55 24.70
C VAL A 414 29.25 1.95 24.92
N THR A 415 30.08 1.91 23.86
CA THR A 415 31.49 2.33 23.93
C THR A 415 31.60 3.85 23.80
N SER A 416 30.87 4.43 22.83
CA SER A 416 30.79 5.88 22.64
C SER A 416 29.54 6.25 21.85
N VAL A 417 28.65 7.01 22.47
CA VAL A 417 27.44 7.51 21.80
C VAL A 417 27.74 8.41 20.59
N VAL A 418 28.91 9.08 20.58
CA VAL A 418 29.32 9.95 19.46
C VAL A 418 29.53 9.15 18.17
N LEU A 419 29.91 7.87 18.28
CA LEU A 419 30.08 6.99 17.13
C LEU A 419 28.74 6.55 16.52
N VAL A 420 27.61 6.78 17.18
CA VAL A 420 26.28 6.48 16.62
C VAL A 420 25.96 7.41 15.44
N TYR A 421 26.33 8.69 15.51
CA TYR A 421 26.07 9.68 14.44
C TYR A 421 26.68 9.32 13.07
N PRO A 422 27.98 8.97 12.97
CA PRO A 422 28.54 8.55 11.69
C PRO A 422 27.96 7.23 11.19
N LEU A 423 27.54 6.31 12.06
CA LEU A 423 26.86 5.07 11.63
C LEU A 423 25.48 5.36 11.06
N ILE A 424 24.71 6.28 11.67
CA ILE A 424 23.44 6.75 11.12
C ILE A 424 23.65 7.35 9.74
N PHE A 425 24.60 8.28 9.63
CA PHE A 425 24.94 8.93 8.37
C PHE A 425 25.29 7.89 7.30
N LEU A 426 26.04 6.85 7.66
CA LEU A 426 26.41 5.76 6.76
C LEU A 426 25.19 4.94 6.33
N ILE A 427 24.32 4.53 7.27
CA ILE A 427 23.08 3.79 6.98
C ILE A 427 22.21 4.59 6.01
N THR A 428 21.96 5.86 6.28
CA THR A 428 21.12 6.69 5.41
C THR A 428 21.80 6.96 4.08
N SER A 429 23.12 7.13 4.03
CA SER A 429 23.85 7.22 2.75
C SER A 429 23.66 5.98 1.88
N ILE A 430 23.71 4.79 2.47
CA ILE A 430 23.48 3.52 1.77
C ILE A 430 22.02 3.39 1.31
N SER A 431 21.06 3.79 2.16
CA SER A 431 19.62 3.73 1.88
C SER A 431 19.19 4.57 0.67
N ILE A 432 19.88 5.68 0.38
CA ILE A 432 19.50 6.60 -0.69
C ILE A 432 19.51 5.92 -2.07
N PHE A 433 20.40 4.95 -2.30
CA PHE A 433 20.49 4.23 -3.57
C PHE A 433 19.37 3.21 -3.79
N PHE A 434 18.71 2.78 -2.72
CA PHE A 434 17.73 1.70 -2.75
C PHE A 434 16.43 2.09 -3.47
N ARG A 435 15.87 3.27 -3.15
CA ARG A 435 14.61 3.74 -3.74
C ARG A 435 14.71 4.00 -5.25
N PRO A 436 15.74 4.70 -5.78
CA PRO A 436 15.94 4.83 -7.21
C PRO A 436 16.10 3.47 -7.91
N ALA A 437 16.84 2.53 -7.29
CA ALA A 437 17.06 1.20 -7.87
C ALA A 437 15.75 0.42 -7.99
N ARG A 438 14.89 0.50 -6.96
CA ARG A 438 13.54 -0.07 -6.99
C ARG A 438 12.67 0.53 -8.08
N VAL A 439 12.69 1.86 -8.24
CA VAL A 439 11.88 2.52 -9.29
C VAL A 439 12.35 2.09 -10.67
N ALA A 440 13.67 1.97 -10.88
CA ALA A 440 14.26 1.56 -12.15
C ALA A 440 14.08 0.06 -12.46
N ILE A 441 14.03 -0.82 -11.45
CA ILE A 441 13.81 -2.25 -11.66
C ILE A 441 12.33 -2.59 -11.90
N LEU A 442 11.40 -1.79 -11.38
CA LEU A 442 9.97 -2.10 -11.42
C LEU A 442 9.44 -2.35 -12.84
N PRO A 443 9.71 -1.49 -13.86
CA PRO A 443 9.28 -1.74 -15.23
C PRO A 443 9.90 -2.96 -15.90
N ARG A 444 10.96 -3.53 -15.31
CA ARG A 444 11.61 -4.75 -15.82
C ARG A 444 10.99 -6.04 -15.27
N ILE A 445 10.21 -5.94 -14.19
CA ILE A 445 9.62 -7.09 -13.49
C ILE A 445 8.11 -7.17 -13.61
N VAL A 446 7.42 -6.08 -13.96
CA VAL A 446 5.97 -6.05 -14.21
C VAL A 446 5.68 -5.65 -15.65
N ARG A 447 4.48 -5.96 -16.14
CA ARG A 447 4.06 -5.57 -17.49
C ARG A 447 3.67 -4.09 -17.52
N ASP A 448 3.76 -3.47 -18.69
CA ASP A 448 3.41 -2.05 -18.88
C ASP A 448 1.96 -1.75 -18.48
N ASP A 449 1.02 -2.69 -18.72
CA ASP A 449 -0.39 -2.58 -18.32
C ASP A 449 -0.61 -2.62 -16.80
N GLU A 450 0.39 -3.08 -16.03
CA GLU A 450 0.33 -3.28 -14.58
C GLU A 450 1.17 -2.25 -13.81
N LEU A 451 1.97 -1.41 -14.49
CA LEU A 451 2.90 -0.45 -13.88
C LEU A 451 2.22 0.49 -12.88
N LEU A 452 1.04 1.01 -13.23
CA LEU A 452 0.27 1.88 -12.35
C LEU A 452 -0.15 1.13 -11.09
N THR A 453 -0.71 -0.07 -11.25
CA THR A 453 -1.14 -0.93 -10.13
C THR A 453 0.03 -1.33 -9.25
N ALA A 454 1.19 -1.64 -9.83
CA ALA A 454 2.41 -2.01 -9.12
C ALA A 454 2.93 -0.85 -8.27
N ASN A 455 2.95 0.37 -8.84
CA ASN A 455 3.26 1.59 -8.09
C ASN A 455 2.26 1.79 -6.96
N SER A 456 0.95 1.70 -7.22
CA SER A 456 -0.08 1.85 -6.20
C SER A 456 0.10 0.86 -5.04
N ALA A 457 0.42 -0.40 -5.33
CA ALA A 457 0.65 -1.43 -4.32
C ALA A 457 1.91 -1.17 -3.46
N LEU A 458 2.99 -0.67 -4.05
CA LEU A 458 4.20 -0.27 -3.33
C LEU A 458 3.94 0.93 -2.42
N TRP A 459 3.25 1.96 -2.94
CA TRP A 459 2.86 3.14 -2.15
C TRP A 459 1.92 2.80 -1.00
N ALA A 460 0.91 1.95 -1.25
CA ALA A 460 0.00 1.48 -0.22
C ALA A 460 0.76 0.71 0.87
N GLY A 461 1.74 -0.11 0.49
CA GLY A 461 2.63 -0.79 1.43
C GLY A 461 3.45 0.19 2.28
N GLU A 462 4.09 1.19 1.68
CA GLU A 462 4.84 2.24 2.40
C GLU A 462 3.96 2.97 3.40
N THR A 463 2.77 3.39 2.96
CA THR A 463 1.82 4.09 3.82
C THR A 463 1.37 3.20 4.97
N PHE A 464 1.08 1.92 4.70
CA PHE A 464 0.74 0.95 5.73
C PHE A 464 1.87 0.78 6.76
N ALA A 465 3.12 0.67 6.30
CA ALA A 465 4.29 0.56 7.16
C ALA A 465 4.52 1.82 7.99
N ASP A 466 4.26 3.02 7.48
CA ASP A 466 4.36 4.25 8.27
C ASP A 466 3.22 4.36 9.29
N VAL A 467 1.99 4.16 8.84
CA VAL A 467 0.79 4.34 9.63
C VAL A 467 0.71 3.35 10.79
N ILE A 468 1.10 2.09 10.56
CA ILE A 468 1.05 1.03 11.58
C ILE A 468 2.42 0.79 12.20
N GLY A 469 3.50 0.88 11.42
CA GLY A 469 4.84 0.52 11.89
C GLY A 469 5.41 1.49 12.91
N TYR A 470 5.22 2.82 12.80
CA TYR A 470 5.73 3.74 13.82
C TYR A 470 5.04 3.57 15.18
N PRO A 471 3.69 3.48 15.28
CA PRO A 471 3.04 3.17 16.54
C PRO A 471 3.48 1.84 17.14
N LEU A 472 3.54 0.78 16.33
CA LEU A 472 3.97 -0.54 16.80
C LEU A 472 5.43 -0.54 17.23
N ALA A 473 6.31 0.18 16.52
CA ALA A 473 7.70 0.38 16.90
C ALA A 473 7.84 1.18 18.20
N GLY A 474 7.06 2.25 18.37
CA GLY A 474 6.96 3.06 19.59
C GLY A 474 6.64 2.23 20.82
N ILE A 475 5.58 1.44 20.71
CA ILE A 475 5.16 0.45 21.71
C ILE A 475 6.33 -0.53 21.94
N PHE A 476 6.73 -1.28 20.90
CA PHE A 476 7.76 -2.31 21.00
C PHE A 476 9.04 -1.81 21.67
N VAL A 477 9.64 -0.74 21.15
CA VAL A 477 10.89 -0.17 21.65
C VAL A 477 10.73 0.42 23.05
N GLY A 478 9.62 1.11 23.32
CA GLY A 478 9.35 1.71 24.62
C GLY A 478 9.42 0.68 25.75
N PHE A 479 9.00 -0.56 25.48
CA PHE A 479 9.01 -1.66 26.43
C PHE A 479 10.29 -2.47 26.47
N LEU A 480 11.18 -2.34 25.47
CA LEU A 480 12.45 -3.05 25.49
C LEU A 480 13.33 -2.61 26.66
N GLY A 481 13.24 -1.36 27.12
CA GLY A 481 14.00 -0.89 28.28
C GLY A 481 15.51 -1.18 28.12
N PRO A 482 16.15 -1.93 29.05
CA PRO A 482 17.56 -2.33 28.91
C PRO A 482 17.85 -3.20 27.68
N ALA A 483 16.85 -3.90 27.16
CA ALA A 483 16.94 -4.81 26.01
C ALA A 483 16.80 -4.08 24.65
N ILE A 484 16.95 -2.76 24.61
CA ILE A 484 16.80 -1.95 23.38
C ILE A 484 17.71 -2.40 22.24
N ALA A 485 18.82 -3.09 22.53
CA ALA A 485 19.69 -3.72 21.54
C ALA A 485 18.95 -4.70 20.61
N LEU A 486 17.90 -5.38 21.10
CA LEU A 486 17.08 -6.30 20.31
C LEU A 486 16.45 -5.61 19.10
N ALA A 487 16.02 -4.35 19.24
CA ALA A 487 15.39 -3.61 18.15
C ALA A 487 16.33 -3.47 16.94
N PHE A 488 17.61 -3.21 17.19
CA PHE A 488 18.63 -3.11 16.14
C PHE A 488 18.92 -4.47 15.50
N TRP A 489 18.98 -5.54 16.29
CA TRP A 489 19.22 -6.88 15.73
C TRP A 489 18.03 -7.40 14.93
N VAL A 490 16.81 -7.11 15.36
CA VAL A 490 15.60 -7.38 14.58
C VAL A 490 15.66 -6.64 13.25
N ASP A 491 15.97 -5.34 13.26
CA ASP A 491 16.12 -4.55 12.03
C ASP A 491 17.26 -5.06 11.13
N SER A 492 18.41 -5.41 11.70
CA SER A 492 19.49 -6.06 10.93
C SER A 492 19.01 -7.35 10.25
N ALA A 493 18.18 -8.15 10.91
CA ALA A 493 17.62 -9.36 10.33
C ALA A 493 16.57 -9.06 9.25
N THR A 494 15.79 -7.97 9.38
CA THR A 494 14.83 -7.56 8.33
C THR A 494 15.55 -7.18 7.04
N TYR A 495 16.67 -6.46 7.12
CA TYR A 495 17.49 -6.14 5.97
C TYR A 495 18.09 -7.40 5.32
N ALA A 496 18.62 -8.33 6.12
CA ALA A 496 19.14 -9.59 5.59
C ALA A 496 18.03 -10.42 4.90
N ALA A 497 16.84 -10.48 5.49
CA ALA A 497 15.69 -11.15 4.89
C ALA A 497 15.25 -10.49 3.57
N SER A 498 15.23 -9.15 3.52
CA SER A 498 14.98 -8.38 2.30
C SER A 498 16.00 -8.70 1.20
N ALA A 499 17.30 -8.71 1.53
CA ALA A 499 18.35 -9.05 0.58
C ALA A 499 18.17 -10.46 -0.01
N LEU A 500 17.83 -11.44 0.83
CA LEU A 500 17.58 -12.83 0.40
C LEU A 500 16.36 -12.91 -0.53
N LEU A 501 15.28 -12.21 -0.22
CA LEU A 501 14.09 -12.16 -1.08
C LEU A 501 14.39 -11.49 -2.41
N ILE A 502 15.06 -10.34 -2.40
CA ILE A 502 15.45 -9.61 -3.61
C ILE A 502 16.43 -10.45 -4.46
N ALA A 503 17.28 -11.27 -3.84
CA ALA A 503 18.14 -12.21 -4.55
C ALA A 503 17.34 -13.29 -5.31
N THR A 504 16.07 -13.54 -5.00
CA THR A 504 15.24 -14.46 -5.80
C THR A 504 14.63 -13.81 -7.05
N ILE A 505 14.72 -12.48 -7.20
CA ILE A 505 14.16 -11.76 -8.34
C ILE A 505 14.89 -12.16 -9.62
N ALA A 506 14.14 -12.70 -10.58
CA ALA A 506 14.62 -12.91 -11.93
C ALA A 506 14.53 -11.59 -12.71
N VAL A 507 15.68 -11.06 -13.11
CA VAL A 507 15.77 -9.83 -13.91
C VAL A 507 16.23 -10.22 -15.32
N PRO A 508 15.44 -9.92 -16.37
CA PRO A 508 15.87 -10.15 -17.75
C PRO A 508 17.20 -9.44 -18.02
N ALA A 509 18.15 -10.15 -18.61
CA ALA A 509 19.47 -9.61 -18.94
C ALA A 509 19.33 -8.36 -19.82
N ILE A 510 20.16 -7.35 -19.57
CA ILE A 510 20.22 -6.15 -20.42
C ILE A 510 20.69 -6.61 -21.80
N GLN A 511 19.77 -6.78 -22.75
CA GLN A 511 20.13 -6.76 -24.15
C GLN A 511 20.59 -5.32 -24.41
N ARG A 512 21.89 -5.06 -24.31
CA ARG A 512 22.49 -3.95 -25.06
C ARG A 512 22.07 -4.23 -26.49
N ARG A 513 21.09 -3.48 -27.01
CA ARG A 513 20.90 -3.37 -28.45
C ARG A 513 22.30 -3.04 -28.95
N ALA A 514 22.95 -3.99 -29.61
CA ALA A 514 24.13 -3.68 -30.39
C ALA A 514 23.67 -2.50 -31.24
N ARG A 515 24.30 -1.34 -31.08
CA ARG A 515 24.14 -0.31 -32.09
C ARG A 515 24.36 -1.06 -33.40
N PRO A 516 23.42 -1.04 -34.37
CA PRO A 516 23.82 -1.43 -35.70
C PRO A 516 25.07 -0.60 -35.98
N GLU A 517 26.18 -1.26 -36.29
CA GLU A 517 27.36 -0.57 -36.80
C GLU A 517 26.81 0.34 -37.90
N MET A 518 26.68 1.63 -37.60
CA MET A 518 26.48 2.60 -38.65
C MET A 518 27.80 2.52 -39.38
N ALA A 519 27.78 1.79 -40.50
CA ALA A 519 28.83 1.82 -41.49
C ALA A 519 29.27 3.27 -41.58
N THR A 520 30.53 3.51 -41.26
CA THR A 520 31.03 4.88 -41.27
C THR A 520 30.76 5.45 -42.65
N VAL A 521 30.48 6.75 -42.75
CA VAL A 521 30.21 7.40 -44.05
C VAL A 521 31.31 7.08 -45.08
N GLY A 522 32.53 6.73 -44.63
CA GLY A 522 33.60 6.18 -45.48
C GLY A 522 33.30 4.81 -46.09
N GLU A 523 32.78 3.84 -45.33
CA GLU A 523 32.41 2.50 -45.85
C GLU A 523 31.25 2.57 -46.85
N VAL A 524 30.26 3.43 -46.60
CA VAL A 524 29.14 3.63 -47.54
C VAL A 524 29.61 4.36 -48.81
N VAL A 525 30.61 5.23 -48.72
CA VAL A 525 31.17 5.92 -49.90
C VAL A 525 32.03 4.97 -50.74
N ASP A 526 32.79 4.07 -50.12
CA ASP A 526 33.56 3.03 -50.83
C ASP A 526 32.62 1.98 -51.46
N GLU A 527 31.53 1.61 -50.80
CA GLU A 527 30.53 0.66 -51.31
C GLU A 527 29.69 1.26 -52.45
N VAL A 528 29.35 2.55 -52.38
CA VAL A 528 28.66 3.29 -53.46
C VAL A 528 29.59 3.62 -54.64
N ALA A 529 30.90 3.77 -54.38
CA ALA A 529 31.90 3.97 -55.45
C ALA A 529 32.10 2.70 -56.29
N ASP A 530 32.02 1.51 -55.67
CA ASP A 530 32.07 0.22 -56.38
C ASP A 530 30.74 -0.10 -57.10
N GLU A 531 29.59 0.39 -56.63
CA GLU A 531 28.27 0.16 -57.24
C GLU A 531 27.98 1.02 -58.50
N ALA A 532 28.77 2.05 -58.78
CA ALA A 532 28.59 2.91 -59.95
C ALA A 532 28.97 2.25 -61.31
N ILE A 533 29.40 0.97 -61.30
CA ILE A 533 29.96 0.27 -62.47
C ILE A 533 28.96 -0.69 -63.16
N ASP A 534 27.81 -1.05 -62.55
CA ASP A 534 26.82 -1.96 -63.16
C ASP A 534 25.35 -1.50 -63.00
N PRO A 535 24.75 -0.86 -64.04
CA PRO A 535 23.38 -0.35 -63.98
C PRO A 535 22.30 -1.45 -63.91
N THR A 536 22.64 -2.71 -64.13
CA THR A 536 21.68 -3.83 -64.16
C THR A 536 21.30 -4.33 -62.76
N ARG A 537 22.18 -4.16 -61.76
CA ARG A 537 21.92 -4.55 -60.36
C ARG A 537 21.09 -3.54 -59.58
N ALA A 538 21.17 -2.26 -59.94
CA ALA A 538 20.40 -1.18 -59.32
C ALA A 538 18.89 -1.32 -59.57
N ALA A 539 18.48 -1.78 -60.77
CA ALA A 539 17.07 -1.92 -61.14
C ALA A 539 16.35 -3.00 -60.31
N GLY A 540 17.01 -4.13 -60.02
CA GLY A 540 16.41 -5.25 -59.27
C GLY A 540 16.18 -4.96 -57.78
N ARG A 541 16.96 -4.06 -57.16
CA ARG A 541 16.76 -3.66 -55.75
C ARG A 541 15.72 -2.55 -55.58
N ILE A 542 15.50 -1.70 -56.58
CA ILE A 542 14.43 -0.68 -56.54
C ILE A 542 13.05 -1.35 -56.57
N GLU A 543 12.88 -2.45 -57.33
CA GLU A 543 11.66 -3.27 -57.27
C GLU A 543 11.48 -3.97 -55.91
N GLN A 544 12.57 -4.38 -55.25
CA GLN A 544 12.52 -4.96 -53.91
C GLN A 544 12.21 -3.92 -52.81
N ALA A 545 12.73 -2.70 -52.93
CA ALA A 545 12.44 -1.59 -52.02
C ALA A 545 11.01 -1.03 -52.20
N ALA A 546 10.42 -1.18 -53.38
CA ALA A 546 9.04 -0.78 -53.68
C ALA A 546 7.96 -1.82 -53.28
N SER A 547 8.36 -2.93 -52.62
CA SER A 547 7.42 -3.95 -52.16
C SER A 547 6.58 -3.46 -50.95
N PRO A 548 5.28 -3.80 -50.81
CA PRO A 548 4.37 -3.28 -49.78
C PRO A 548 4.63 -3.74 -48.32
N GLY A 549 5.87 -4.07 -47.97
CA GLY A 549 6.27 -4.55 -46.64
C GLY A 549 7.51 -3.86 -46.06
N ALA A 550 8.13 -2.92 -46.78
CA ALA A 550 9.24 -2.13 -46.25
C ALA A 550 8.70 -1.12 -45.23
N GLN A 551 8.75 -1.48 -43.94
CA GLN A 551 8.48 -0.57 -42.84
C GLN A 551 9.45 0.62 -42.97
N ALA A 552 8.89 1.80 -43.23
CA ALA A 552 9.62 3.05 -43.14
C ALA A 552 10.26 3.10 -41.75
N ALA A 553 11.59 3.18 -41.70
CA ALA A 553 12.33 3.35 -40.47
C ALA A 553 11.78 4.59 -39.75
N GLU A 554 11.14 4.38 -38.60
CA GLU A 554 10.76 5.47 -37.71
C GLU A 554 11.99 6.34 -37.45
N PRO A 555 11.88 7.68 -37.51
CA PRO A 555 13.00 8.54 -37.22
C PRO A 555 13.51 8.21 -35.81
N ALA A 556 14.78 7.79 -35.73
CA ALA A 556 15.42 7.48 -34.48
C ALA A 556 15.29 8.68 -33.54
N ILE A 557 14.49 8.52 -32.47
CA ILE A 557 14.41 9.49 -31.39
C ILE A 557 15.83 9.61 -30.85
N SER A 558 16.49 10.73 -31.16
CA SER A 558 17.80 11.04 -30.62
C SER A 558 17.66 11.08 -29.10
N GLU A 559 18.39 10.20 -28.39
CA GLU A 559 18.49 10.29 -26.93
C GLU A 559 18.95 11.72 -26.60
N PRO A 560 18.18 12.48 -25.79
CA PRO A 560 18.58 13.84 -25.44
C PRO A 560 19.96 13.82 -24.79
N ALA A 561 20.83 14.74 -25.22
CA ALA A 561 22.18 14.87 -24.72
C ALA A 561 22.17 14.90 -23.19
N ARG A 562 22.93 13.98 -22.57
CA ARG A 562 22.97 13.78 -21.11
C ARG A 562 23.47 15.06 -20.42
N THR A 563 22.54 15.84 -19.89
CA THR A 563 22.84 17.06 -19.13
C THR A 563 23.44 16.69 -17.77
N GLY A 564 24.33 17.54 -17.23
CA GLY A 564 24.88 17.31 -15.90
C GLY A 564 23.80 17.47 -14.82
N VAL A 565 23.96 16.78 -13.68
CA VAL A 565 23.02 16.78 -12.53
C VAL A 565 22.58 18.20 -12.13
N VAL A 566 23.52 19.16 -12.15
CA VAL A 566 23.23 20.57 -11.82
C VAL A 566 22.27 21.22 -12.82
N GLU A 567 22.39 20.89 -14.11
CA GLU A 567 21.50 21.44 -15.14
C GLU A 567 20.12 20.79 -15.09
N GLU A 568 20.05 19.48 -14.78
CA GLU A 568 18.78 18.80 -14.49
C GLU A 568 18.06 19.39 -13.27
N MET A 569 18.79 19.72 -12.20
CA MET A 569 18.21 20.40 -11.02
C MET A 569 17.71 21.81 -11.36
N LYS A 570 18.46 22.58 -12.16
CA LYS A 570 18.02 23.91 -12.61
C LYS A 570 16.77 23.82 -13.45
N GLU A 571 16.67 22.83 -14.33
CA GLU A 571 15.50 22.59 -15.15
C GLU A 571 14.27 22.25 -14.29
N GLY A 572 14.43 21.34 -13.32
CA GLY A 572 13.38 21.03 -12.35
C GLY A 572 12.91 22.25 -11.55
N TYR A 573 13.83 23.13 -11.13
CA TYR A 573 13.50 24.40 -10.47
C TYR A 573 12.77 25.38 -11.38
N ARG A 574 13.24 25.58 -12.62
CA ARG A 574 12.60 26.48 -13.60
C ARG A 574 11.15 26.05 -13.85
N PHE A 575 10.93 24.75 -14.05
CA PHE A 575 9.58 24.19 -14.22
C PHE A 575 8.71 24.40 -12.97
N LEU A 576 9.24 24.06 -11.79
CA LEU A 576 8.50 24.21 -10.52
C LEU A 576 8.05 25.66 -10.32
N ARG A 577 8.92 26.63 -10.65
CA ARG A 577 8.61 28.06 -10.54
C ARG A 577 7.61 28.54 -11.59
N SER A 578 7.54 27.89 -12.76
CA SER A 578 6.60 28.25 -13.83
C SER A 578 5.18 27.71 -13.62
N GLU A 579 4.98 26.67 -12.80
CA GLU A 579 3.66 26.10 -12.51
C GLU A 579 3.15 26.58 -11.14
N PRO A 580 2.22 27.56 -11.08
CA PRO A 580 1.85 28.25 -9.84
C PRO A 580 1.29 27.32 -8.76
N VAL A 581 0.48 26.34 -9.16
CA VAL A 581 -0.13 25.35 -8.26
C VAL A 581 0.95 24.48 -7.61
N LEU A 582 1.92 24.01 -8.40
CA LEU A 582 3.00 23.17 -7.89
C LEU A 582 3.95 23.96 -7.00
N PHE A 583 4.27 25.20 -7.37
CA PHE A 583 5.12 26.08 -6.56
C PHE A 583 4.47 26.34 -5.20
N ALA A 584 3.21 26.80 -5.19
CA ALA A 584 2.46 27.08 -3.97
C ALA A 584 2.39 25.86 -3.06
N ASN A 585 1.95 24.72 -3.61
CA ASN A 585 1.89 23.44 -2.88
C ASN A 585 3.26 23.02 -2.32
N THR A 586 4.35 23.26 -3.05
CA THR A 586 5.71 22.90 -2.62
C THR A 586 6.17 23.78 -1.45
N ILE A 587 5.91 25.09 -1.49
CA ILE A 587 6.20 26.00 -0.38
C ILE A 587 5.37 25.64 0.86
N GLN A 588 4.08 25.35 0.69
CA GLN A 588 3.23 24.90 1.79
C GLN A 588 3.74 23.59 2.41
N ALA A 589 4.15 22.63 1.58
CA ALA A 589 4.72 21.36 2.03
C ALA A 589 6.03 21.56 2.81
N ALA A 590 6.87 22.51 2.40
CA ALA A 590 8.12 22.82 3.10
C ALA A 590 7.86 23.38 4.51
N PHE A 591 6.89 24.28 4.67
CA PHE A 591 6.50 24.78 6.00
C PHE A 591 5.81 23.73 6.87
N ALA A 592 4.96 22.89 6.28
CA ALA A 592 4.36 21.78 7.02
C ALA A 592 5.42 20.77 7.48
N GLN A 593 6.42 20.47 6.65
CA GLN A 593 7.52 19.61 7.02
C GLN A 593 8.46 20.23 8.05
N PHE A 594 8.63 21.55 8.04
CA PHE A 594 9.27 22.24 9.15
C PHE A 594 8.51 21.99 10.46
N ALA A 595 7.19 22.13 10.46
CA ALA A 595 6.39 21.87 11.66
C ALA A 595 6.41 20.41 12.12
N ILE A 596 6.41 19.45 11.19
CA ILE A 596 6.60 18.03 11.50
C ILE A 596 7.98 17.80 12.12
N GLY A 597 9.04 18.38 11.54
CA GLY A 597 10.39 18.27 12.10
C GLY A 597 10.49 18.84 13.52
N SER A 598 9.90 20.01 13.77
CA SER A 598 9.79 20.59 15.11
C SER A 598 9.03 19.69 16.07
N LEU A 599 7.88 19.14 15.65
CA LEU A 599 7.08 18.21 16.43
C LEU A 599 7.92 16.97 16.79
N THR A 600 8.45 16.24 15.81
CA THR A 600 9.24 15.02 16.04
C THR A 600 10.45 15.25 16.96
N ALA A 601 11.14 16.38 16.83
CA ALA A 601 12.28 16.70 17.70
C ALA A 601 11.87 17.02 19.15
N LEU A 602 10.67 17.58 19.35
CA LEU A 602 10.22 18.12 20.62
C LEU A 602 9.21 17.25 21.36
N THR A 603 8.49 16.35 20.71
CA THR A 603 7.50 15.47 21.34
C THR A 603 8.09 14.62 22.48
N PRO A 604 9.30 14.03 22.37
CA PRO A 604 9.91 13.31 23.51
C PRO A 604 10.15 14.24 24.72
N ILE A 605 10.58 15.47 24.46
CA ILE A 605 10.83 16.49 25.49
C ILE A 605 9.50 16.93 26.10
N PHE A 606 8.47 17.18 25.30
CA PHE A 606 7.14 17.53 25.76
C PHE A 606 6.54 16.43 26.64
N ALA A 607 6.73 15.16 26.25
CA ALA A 607 6.31 14.01 27.04
C ALA A 607 7.05 13.93 28.39
N GLN A 608 8.34 14.25 28.41
CA GLN A 608 9.18 14.21 29.61
C GLN A 608 8.95 15.41 30.55
N ASP A 609 8.92 16.62 30.03
CA ASP A 609 8.96 17.86 30.82
C ASP A 609 7.57 18.39 31.17
N ILE A 610 6.55 18.06 30.36
CA ILE A 610 5.19 18.59 30.52
C ILE A 610 4.23 17.46 30.90
N LEU A 611 4.09 16.44 30.06
CA LEU A 611 3.03 15.44 30.25
C LEU A 611 3.30 14.46 31.38
N GLY A 612 4.52 13.95 31.50
CA GLY A 612 4.89 13.02 32.57
C GLY A 612 4.59 13.62 33.95
N PRO A 613 5.11 14.81 34.29
CA PRO A 613 4.84 15.49 35.54
C PRO A 613 3.35 15.84 35.73
N ALA A 614 2.68 16.34 34.69
CA ALA A 614 1.29 16.81 34.80
C ALA A 614 0.26 15.67 34.93
N ASN A 615 0.55 14.49 34.39
CA ASN A 615 -0.40 13.37 34.33
C ASN A 615 0.04 12.18 35.21
N GLY A 616 1.25 12.20 35.78
CA GLY A 616 1.78 11.11 36.60
C GLY A 616 2.05 9.83 35.81
N VAL A 617 2.42 9.95 34.53
CA VAL A 617 2.65 8.84 33.60
C VAL A 617 4.13 8.79 33.20
N ASP A 618 4.65 7.59 32.94
CA ASP A 618 6.00 7.43 32.38
C ASP A 618 6.14 8.23 31.06
N PRO A 619 7.14 9.14 30.94
CA PRO A 619 7.42 9.87 29.70
C PRO A 619 7.49 9.00 28.45
N LYS A 620 8.03 7.78 28.56
CA LYS A 620 8.12 6.85 27.42
C LYS A 620 6.74 6.39 26.97
N ALA A 621 5.88 6.05 27.92
CA ALA A 621 4.50 5.66 27.64
C ALA A 621 3.68 6.82 27.08
N ALA A 622 3.86 8.03 27.62
CA ALA A 622 3.24 9.25 27.10
C ALA A 622 3.67 9.51 25.66
N TYR A 623 4.97 9.47 25.35
CA TYR A 623 5.48 9.62 23.99
C TYR A 623 4.88 8.60 23.01
N ALA A 624 4.93 7.31 23.36
CA ALA A 624 4.37 6.25 22.52
C ALA A 624 2.86 6.41 22.29
N PHE A 625 2.13 6.88 23.31
CA PHE A 625 0.69 7.15 23.21
C PHE A 625 0.39 8.30 22.23
N LEU A 626 1.18 9.37 22.25
CA LEU A 626 1.06 10.49 21.30
C LEU A 626 1.35 10.05 19.86
N GLU A 627 2.45 9.32 19.61
CA GLU A 627 2.79 8.82 18.28
C GLU A 627 1.73 7.86 17.74
N THR A 628 1.18 7.01 18.62
CA THR A 628 0.06 6.12 18.27
C THR A 628 -1.17 6.92 17.83
N SER A 629 -1.45 8.04 18.50
CA SER A 629 -2.58 8.92 18.16
C SER A 629 -2.46 9.45 16.73
N ILE A 630 -1.28 9.96 16.36
CA ILE A 630 -0.98 10.46 15.01
C ILE A 630 -1.12 9.34 13.99
N GLY A 631 -0.54 8.16 14.27
CA GLY A 631 -0.63 6.98 13.39
C GLY A 631 -2.07 6.54 13.13
N VAL A 632 -2.88 6.40 14.18
CA VAL A 632 -4.31 6.03 14.06
C VAL A 632 -5.08 7.12 13.29
N GLY A 633 -4.78 8.40 13.53
CA GLY A 633 -5.34 9.52 12.77
C GLY A 633 -5.01 9.45 11.28
N ASN A 634 -3.76 9.16 10.93
CA ASN A 634 -3.34 8.98 9.54
C ASN A 634 -4.08 7.79 8.88
N LEU A 635 -4.26 6.67 9.60
CA LEU A 635 -4.98 5.50 9.05
C LEU A 635 -6.43 5.85 8.69
N ILE A 636 -7.14 6.42 9.66
CA ILE A 636 -8.56 6.76 9.50
C ILE A 636 -8.70 7.88 8.47
N GLY A 637 -7.87 8.91 8.53
CA GLY A 637 -7.86 10.02 7.57
C GLY A 637 -7.63 9.55 6.14
N GLY A 638 -6.64 8.69 5.91
CA GLY A 638 -6.34 8.14 4.58
C GLY A 638 -7.51 7.33 4.02
N PHE A 639 -8.15 6.51 4.85
CA PHE A 639 -9.34 5.74 4.46
C PHE A 639 -10.55 6.63 4.13
N VAL A 640 -10.86 7.61 5.00
CA VAL A 640 -11.96 8.56 4.81
C VAL A 640 -11.76 9.39 3.53
N ILE A 641 -10.54 9.88 3.29
CA ILE A 641 -10.21 10.62 2.07
C ILE A 641 -10.23 9.72 0.84
N GLY A 642 -9.84 8.44 0.94
CA GLY A 642 -10.00 7.46 -0.12
C GLY A 642 -11.47 7.26 -0.54
N LEU A 643 -12.41 7.31 0.40
CA LEU A 643 -13.85 7.16 0.15
C LEU A 643 -14.51 8.44 -0.40
N ILE A 644 -14.18 9.60 0.18
CA ILE A 644 -14.91 10.86 -0.05
C ILE A 644 -14.15 11.79 -1.00
N GLY A 645 -12.82 11.73 -1.01
CA GLY A 645 -11.91 12.68 -1.65
C GLY A 645 -12.01 12.74 -3.18
N MET A 646 -12.64 11.78 -3.84
CA MET A 646 -12.88 11.84 -5.30
C MET A 646 -13.84 12.97 -5.71
N ARG A 647 -14.58 13.57 -4.77
CA ARG A 647 -15.63 14.58 -5.07
C ARG A 647 -15.29 16.00 -4.64
N LEU A 648 -14.14 16.24 -4.01
CA LEU A 648 -13.75 17.55 -3.48
C LEU A 648 -12.64 18.19 -4.31
N ALA A 649 -12.61 19.53 -4.36
CA ALA A 649 -11.54 20.29 -5.00
C ALA A 649 -10.22 20.08 -4.24
N LYS A 650 -9.21 19.53 -4.91
CA LYS A 650 -7.97 19.05 -4.28
C LYS A 650 -7.20 20.18 -3.63
N GLY A 651 -7.17 21.33 -4.28
CA GLY A 651 -6.55 22.55 -3.80
C GLY A 651 -7.12 23.05 -2.48
N ARG A 652 -8.46 23.04 -2.34
CA ARG A 652 -9.14 23.40 -1.09
C ARG A 652 -8.85 22.41 0.03
N MET A 653 -8.74 21.12 -0.30
CA MET A 653 -8.33 20.11 0.66
C MET A 653 -6.90 20.35 1.14
N VAL A 654 -5.96 20.65 0.24
CA VAL A 654 -4.57 20.96 0.62
C VAL A 654 -4.51 22.17 1.56
N ILE A 655 -5.17 23.27 1.19
CA ILE A 655 -5.21 24.50 1.99
C ILE A 655 -5.83 24.23 3.38
N GLY A 656 -7.01 23.61 3.41
CA GLY A 656 -7.72 23.31 4.65
C GLY A 656 -6.96 22.33 5.54
N GLY A 657 -6.31 21.32 4.95
CA GLY A 657 -5.50 20.35 5.66
C GLY A 657 -4.29 20.99 6.35
N TYR A 658 -3.56 21.89 5.67
CA TYR A 658 -2.44 22.60 6.30
C TYR A 658 -2.88 23.52 7.44
N VAL A 659 -4.00 24.25 7.25
CA VAL A 659 -4.55 25.11 8.32
C VAL A 659 -4.95 24.26 9.53
N LEU A 660 -5.66 23.15 9.32
CA LEU A 660 -6.05 22.25 10.41
C LEU A 660 -4.84 21.64 11.12
N TRP A 661 -3.83 21.17 10.37
CA TRP A 661 -2.59 20.64 10.93
C TRP A 661 -1.88 21.66 11.83
N GLY A 662 -1.72 22.90 11.36
CA GLY A 662 -1.12 23.97 12.15
C GLY A 662 -1.93 24.34 13.41
N LEU A 663 -3.26 24.34 13.32
CA LEU A 663 -4.13 24.59 14.47
C LEU A 663 -4.06 23.47 15.52
N PHE A 664 -4.05 22.20 15.10
CA PHE A 664 -3.86 21.08 16.01
C PHE A 664 -2.49 21.12 16.67
N LEU A 665 -1.43 21.53 15.95
CA LEU A 665 -0.11 21.67 16.53
C LEU A 665 -0.06 22.78 17.60
N ILE A 666 -0.72 23.92 17.37
CA ILE A 666 -0.86 24.98 18.38
C ILE A 666 -1.65 24.46 19.58
N ALA A 667 -2.76 23.76 19.35
CA ALA A 667 -3.58 23.20 20.43
C ALA A 667 -2.81 22.19 21.28
N PHE A 668 -2.01 21.31 20.65
CA PHE A 668 -1.13 20.35 21.33
C PHE A 668 -0.08 21.07 22.16
N ALA A 669 0.60 22.06 21.60
CA ALA A 669 1.63 22.81 22.29
C ALA A 669 1.12 23.52 23.56
N LEU A 670 -0.14 23.98 23.54
CA LEU A 670 -0.78 24.68 24.66
C LEU A 670 -1.49 23.73 25.64
N SER A 671 -1.55 22.44 25.31
CA SER A 671 -2.15 21.43 26.17
C SER A 671 -1.16 20.95 27.23
N GLY A 672 -1.68 20.27 28.24
CA GLY A 672 -0.91 19.55 29.26
C GLY A 672 -1.62 18.27 29.71
N ASN A 673 -2.66 17.84 28.97
CA ASN A 673 -3.49 16.71 29.34
C ASN A 673 -3.33 15.60 28.32
N LEU A 674 -2.80 14.46 28.76
CA LEU A 674 -2.46 13.34 27.89
C LEU A 674 -3.66 12.79 27.10
N ALA A 675 -4.86 12.77 27.71
CA ALA A 675 -6.07 12.29 27.05
C ALA A 675 -6.60 13.29 26.00
N LEU A 676 -6.51 14.59 26.29
CA LEU A 676 -6.83 15.63 25.31
C LEU A 676 -5.87 15.58 24.12
N ASP A 677 -4.58 15.40 24.40
CA ASP A 677 -3.53 15.35 23.38
C ASP A 677 -3.67 14.17 22.44
N PHE A 678 -4.19 13.05 22.93
CA PHE A 678 -4.58 11.94 22.07
C PHE A 678 -5.60 12.40 21.00
N GLY A 679 -6.67 13.08 21.42
CA GLY A 679 -7.69 13.58 20.51
C GLY A 679 -7.16 14.64 19.53
N ILE A 680 -6.32 15.55 20.03
CA ILE A 680 -5.70 16.61 19.22
C ILE A 680 -4.77 16.01 18.17
N LEU A 681 -3.86 15.11 18.55
CA LEU A 681 -2.90 14.50 17.64
C LEU A 681 -3.54 13.47 16.72
N PHE A 682 -4.61 12.79 17.15
CA PHE A 682 -5.46 12.02 16.25
C PHE A 682 -6.07 12.92 15.15
N GLY A 683 -6.64 14.06 15.52
CA GLY A 683 -7.15 15.06 14.58
C GLY A 683 -6.07 15.60 13.66
N ALA A 684 -4.86 15.81 14.19
CA ALA A 684 -3.69 16.18 13.42
C ALA A 684 -3.37 15.11 12.37
N GLY A 685 -3.29 13.83 12.75
CA GLY A 685 -3.07 12.73 11.79
C GLY A 685 -4.11 12.68 10.67
N VAL A 686 -5.39 12.93 10.99
CA VAL A 686 -6.43 13.06 9.96
C VAL A 686 -6.15 14.25 9.05
N ALA A 687 -5.85 15.42 9.61
CA ALA A 687 -5.53 16.64 8.85
C ALA A 687 -4.32 16.46 7.93
N ASN A 688 -3.31 15.70 8.38
CA ASN A 688 -2.15 15.34 7.58
C ASN A 688 -2.57 14.64 6.28
N MET A 689 -3.45 13.65 6.36
CA MET A 689 -3.93 12.93 5.17
C MET A 689 -4.83 13.77 4.26
N ILE A 690 -5.55 14.76 4.81
CA ILE A 690 -6.37 15.70 4.02
C ILE A 690 -5.51 16.49 3.02
N PHE A 691 -4.25 16.83 3.35
CA PHE A 691 -3.37 17.51 2.41
C PHE A 691 -2.38 16.59 1.70
N VAL A 692 -1.88 15.52 2.33
CA VAL A 692 -0.86 14.62 1.73
C VAL A 692 -1.36 14.00 0.43
N ILE A 693 -2.54 13.36 0.45
CA ILE A 693 -3.06 12.63 -0.72
C ILE A 693 -3.35 13.59 -1.88
N PRO A 694 -4.08 14.70 -1.70
CA PRO A 694 -4.34 15.64 -2.79
C PRO A 694 -3.08 16.37 -3.25
N SER A 695 -2.14 16.69 -2.35
CA SER A 695 -0.86 17.33 -2.70
C SER A 695 -0.04 16.46 -3.66
N GLN A 696 0.05 15.16 -3.38
CA GLN A 696 0.73 14.20 -4.24
C GLN A 696 -0.01 14.00 -5.57
N THR A 697 -1.34 14.01 -5.53
CA THR A 697 -2.16 13.90 -6.76
C THR A 697 -1.98 15.12 -7.67
N LEU A 698 -2.02 16.34 -7.11
CA LEU A 698 -1.76 17.57 -7.86
C LEU A 698 -0.36 17.58 -8.45
N PHE A 699 0.62 17.08 -7.68
CA PHE A 699 1.99 16.90 -8.18
C PHE A 699 2.04 16.03 -9.44
N GLN A 700 1.42 14.85 -9.39
CA GLN A 700 1.41 13.93 -10.54
C GLN A 700 0.64 14.48 -11.73
N GLN A 701 -0.48 15.18 -11.50
CA GLN A 701 -1.33 15.67 -12.58
C GLN A 701 -0.78 16.90 -13.31
N ARG A 702 -0.01 17.74 -12.62
CA ARG A 702 0.53 18.99 -13.18
C ARG A 702 1.96 18.87 -13.68
N THR A 703 2.63 17.74 -13.45
CA THR A 703 4.02 17.53 -13.89
C THR A 703 4.07 16.67 -15.15
N PRO A 704 4.66 17.16 -16.26
CA PRO A 704 4.87 16.36 -17.47
C PRO A 704 5.71 15.11 -17.18
N PRO A 705 5.39 13.94 -17.78
CA PRO A 705 6.08 12.68 -17.50
C PRO A 705 7.61 12.76 -17.62
N GLU A 706 8.10 13.52 -18.59
CA GLU A 706 9.52 13.73 -18.89
C GLU A 706 10.28 14.51 -17.80
N LEU A 707 9.56 15.31 -17.01
CA LEU A 707 10.13 16.20 -15.98
C LEU A 707 9.91 15.68 -14.56
N ILE A 708 9.11 14.62 -14.36
CA ILE A 708 8.75 14.10 -13.02
C ILE A 708 10.01 13.85 -12.17
N GLY A 709 11.01 13.15 -12.70
CA GLY A 709 12.24 12.83 -11.97
C GLY A 709 13.02 14.07 -11.54
N ARG A 710 13.18 15.04 -12.46
CA ARG A 710 13.92 16.30 -12.23
C ARG A 710 13.24 17.18 -11.18
N VAL A 711 11.91 17.30 -11.26
CA VAL A 711 11.11 18.11 -10.32
C VAL A 711 11.02 17.44 -8.94
N ILE A 712 10.91 16.11 -8.88
CA ILE A 712 10.93 15.35 -7.60
C ILE A 712 12.21 15.63 -6.83
N GLY A 713 13.38 15.55 -7.49
CA GLY A 713 14.67 15.74 -6.82
C GLY A 713 14.77 17.10 -6.12
N PHE A 714 14.43 18.18 -6.83
CA PHE A 714 14.44 19.53 -6.25
C PHE A 714 13.39 19.70 -5.15
N ARG A 715 12.14 19.26 -5.39
CA ARG A 715 11.06 19.37 -4.39
C ARG A 715 11.39 18.60 -3.13
N PHE A 716 11.95 17.39 -3.23
CA PHE A 716 12.33 16.58 -2.09
C PHE A 716 13.45 17.25 -1.28
N ALA A 717 14.48 17.77 -1.95
CA ALA A 717 15.56 18.50 -1.27
C ALA A 717 15.03 19.70 -0.48
N LEU A 718 14.09 20.46 -1.03
CA LEU A 718 13.49 21.60 -0.32
C LEU A 718 12.62 21.13 0.86
N VAL A 719 11.69 20.22 0.62
CA VAL A 719 10.68 19.80 1.60
C VAL A 719 11.29 19.02 2.77
N PHE A 720 12.16 18.03 2.50
CA PHE A 720 12.87 17.30 3.56
C PHE A 720 14.04 18.09 4.15
N GLY A 721 14.65 19.00 3.38
CA GLY A 721 15.63 19.95 3.90
C GLY A 721 15.03 20.84 4.99
N SER A 722 13.81 21.32 4.79
CA SER A 722 13.07 22.09 5.81
C SER A 722 12.81 21.28 7.08
N MET A 723 12.42 20.01 6.96
CA MET A 723 12.27 19.11 8.12
C MET A 723 13.60 18.95 8.87
N THR A 724 14.69 18.67 8.15
CA THR A 724 16.03 18.50 8.75
C THR A 724 16.44 19.71 9.56
N LEU A 725 16.28 20.90 8.97
CA LEU A 725 16.63 22.15 9.59
C LEU A 725 15.77 22.40 10.84
N ALA A 726 14.48 22.11 10.75
CA ALA A 726 13.56 22.22 11.88
C ALA A 726 13.91 21.28 13.02
N MET A 727 14.33 20.04 12.74
CA MET A 727 14.75 19.10 13.78
C MET A 727 16.03 19.56 14.47
N ALA A 728 17.01 20.03 13.70
CA ALA A 728 18.28 20.55 14.21
C ALA A 728 18.07 21.77 15.12
N VAL A 729 17.36 22.76 14.59
CA VAL A 729 17.13 24.05 15.25
C VAL A 729 16.09 23.90 16.35
N GLY A 730 15.05 23.10 16.13
CA GLY A 730 13.96 22.85 17.06
C GLY A 730 14.43 22.28 18.38
N GLY A 731 15.34 21.29 18.37
CA GLY A 731 15.91 20.75 19.61
C GLY A 731 16.71 21.79 20.42
N ILE A 732 17.51 22.63 19.74
CA ILE A 732 18.29 23.70 20.37
C ILE A 732 17.37 24.80 20.93
N LEU A 733 16.39 25.25 20.13
CA LEU A 733 15.42 26.25 20.55
C LEU A 733 14.53 25.73 21.69
N GLY A 734 14.12 24.47 21.63
CA GLY A 734 13.32 23.83 22.69
C GLY A 734 13.99 23.88 24.06
N GLN A 735 15.32 23.72 24.11
CA GLN A 735 16.08 23.83 25.36
C GLN A 735 16.31 25.28 25.81
N THR A 736 16.47 26.22 24.87
CA THR A 736 16.86 27.60 25.19
C THR A 736 15.67 28.52 25.47
N ILE A 737 14.60 28.41 24.69
CA ILE A 737 13.39 29.24 24.81
C ILE A 737 12.15 28.43 25.25
N GLY A 738 12.29 27.12 25.44
CA GLY A 738 11.23 26.21 25.88
C GLY A 738 10.51 25.52 24.71
N VAL A 739 9.91 24.37 25.01
CA VAL A 739 9.24 23.52 24.01
C VAL A 739 7.98 24.19 23.45
N VAL A 740 7.14 24.76 24.32
CA VAL A 740 5.83 25.32 23.95
C VAL A 740 5.96 26.47 22.92
N PRO A 741 6.81 27.50 23.12
CA PRO A 741 6.94 28.58 22.14
C PRO A 741 7.38 28.12 20.76
N VAL A 742 8.26 27.11 20.68
CA VAL A 742 8.77 26.59 19.39
C VAL A 742 7.67 25.84 18.63
N LEU A 743 6.87 25.02 19.33
CA LEU A 743 5.75 24.31 18.72
C LEU A 743 4.64 25.27 18.28
N VAL A 744 4.30 26.27 19.12
CA VAL A 744 3.32 27.31 18.77
C VAL A 744 3.77 28.10 17.53
N PHE A 745 5.03 28.53 17.49
CA PHE A 745 5.59 29.23 16.32
C PHE A 745 5.50 28.36 15.06
N SER A 746 5.88 27.09 15.15
CA SER A 746 5.82 26.14 14.02
C SER A 746 4.38 25.96 13.51
N GLY A 747 3.41 25.88 14.43
CA GLY A 747 1.99 25.81 14.09
C GLY A 747 1.48 27.08 13.43
N ILE A 748 1.83 28.27 13.93
CA ILE A 748 1.46 29.56 13.33
C ILE A 748 1.99 29.68 11.90
N VAL A 749 3.27 29.37 11.68
CA VAL A 749 3.89 29.40 10.36
C VAL A 749 3.17 28.46 9.39
N THR A 750 2.78 27.28 9.85
CA THR A 750 2.00 26.32 9.05
C THR A 750 0.61 26.85 8.69
N VAL A 751 -0.11 27.45 9.65
CA VAL A 751 -1.42 28.06 9.38
C VAL A 751 -1.29 29.18 8.34
N LEU A 752 -0.30 30.06 8.50
CA LEU A 752 -0.04 31.15 7.56
C LEU A 752 0.31 30.64 6.17
N ALA A 753 1.14 29.59 6.07
CA ALA A 753 1.45 28.94 4.79
C ALA A 753 0.20 28.32 4.13
N GLY A 754 -0.65 27.66 4.92
CA GLY A 754 -1.94 27.15 4.47
C GLY A 754 -2.82 28.27 3.90
N LEU A 755 -3.04 29.33 4.68
CA LEU A 755 -3.85 30.49 4.28
C LEU A 755 -3.28 31.24 3.07
N ALA A 756 -1.94 31.32 2.93
CA ALA A 756 -1.31 31.90 1.75
C ALA A 756 -1.69 31.18 0.45
N GLY A 757 -2.06 29.89 0.51
CA GLY A 757 -2.60 29.17 -0.64
C GLY A 757 -3.92 29.73 -1.16
N LEU A 758 -4.71 30.43 -0.32
CA LEU A 758 -5.92 31.13 -0.77
C LEU A 758 -5.61 32.34 -1.65
N LEU A 759 -4.40 32.88 -1.56
CA LEU A 759 -3.94 34.00 -2.39
C LEU A 759 -3.55 33.56 -3.81
N VAL A 760 -3.48 32.26 -4.07
CA VAL A 760 -3.17 31.66 -5.38
C VAL A 760 -4.47 31.08 -5.96
N PRO A 761 -5.20 31.80 -6.83
CA PRO A 761 -6.49 31.37 -7.35
C PRO A 761 -6.44 29.98 -8.02
N GLU A 762 -5.36 29.71 -8.75
CA GLU A 762 -5.12 28.44 -9.43
C GLU A 762 -4.99 27.28 -8.44
N MET A 763 -4.43 27.54 -7.27
CA MET A 763 -4.33 26.55 -6.19
C MET A 763 -5.68 26.35 -5.53
N ARG A 764 -6.48 27.40 -5.30
CA ARG A 764 -7.81 27.28 -4.68
C ARG A 764 -8.81 26.50 -5.55
N ASP A 765 -8.69 26.64 -6.86
CA ASP A 765 -9.65 26.14 -7.82
C ASP A 765 -9.20 24.83 -8.52
N ALA A 766 -7.98 24.33 -8.19
CA ALA A 766 -7.50 22.98 -8.52
C ALA A 766 -8.12 21.89 -7.64
#